data_AF-A0A0T0MM17-F1
#
_entry.id   AF-A0A0T0MM17-F1
#
_cell.length_a   1.000
_cell.length_b   1.000
_cell.length_c   1.000
_cell.angle_alpha   90.00
_cell.angle_beta   90.00
_cell.angle_gamma   90.00
#
_symmetry.space_group_name_H-M   'P 1'
#
loop_
_entity.id
_entity.type
_entity.pdbx_description
1 polymer ?
#
loop_
_entity_poly.entity_id
_entity_poly.type
_entity_poly.pdbx_seq_one_letter_code
_entity_poly.pdbx_strand_id
1 'polypeptide(L)'
;MFLLADGGLVLSPSDLANAAACELAVLSHLDGRLGWSDPAPIAADAMLERVSALGTAHEQVVLASYRASGDVVTIERPRYDEAGERAALESVHKSTLEALSSDADVVYQAGFFDGRFTGWADFVVREGGRWAVLDTKLARSVKVTALLQLTAYADQLLTAGIPVTDDVHLILGDRSRSSHRLADLLPLYRERRARLEDLLDEHRSGGTPVTWGDARYRACGRCDACTARVVAHRDVLLVAGMRSTQRARLAAAGVTTIDQLATGTGAVPGIGVATLANLRRQAALQVRQETATEPLVFEVVEPAAISDLPVPDAGDIFFDFEGDPLWTDDTVPADEPADWGLEYLFGVVEPDGSFRPFWAHDRAQEKQAFLDFLAYVEKRRADHPGMHVYHYAPYERSALLRLAGRHGAGEDGVDQLLRDGVLVDLYATVRRGLRVGSSSYSLKKLEPLYMGSRTRDGSAVTNAADSITEYAEACDLRDAGNETAWRTKLDEIGEYNRYDCESTLRLRDWLLAHGPAPTRSAAAELQEPAEEDPLVVDVLARAEGLDDPADRQALRMLAAAVGYHSREAKPFWWAHFDRLQSDPAEWMDPRGTLLVDGTPEVVEDWSVGAGKHTFSRVLRVAGHLEPGSDLRAGGKAYALYDPPPAYAQTSSTGHRGWTRGVEILDVTSQHAPDAPSGNRDVLRIVERLPKGATPGPDLPMALAPSAPPPTPTIEAAIRTLVESVGDDLPDLPAVDLLRRMPPRTRALPLPRPDDVTGTTEAIIDAILDLDGSYLAVQGPPGTGKTYTGGHVIAALAAQGWKVGVVAQSHAVVENMLRAVHDAGLAAEHIGKKAQDEHPDDAVWESLPQGKHAVAFHARQPGGFVIGGTKWDFTSRDRIPEGGFDVLVVDEAGQFSLADTIAVSTSARNLLLLGDPQQLPQVTQGRHPEPVDRSALGWLSDGHDTLPDELGYFLPRTWRMHPALCAAVSHLSYEDRLESVALTADRSLEGVDPGLRTVVVDHVGNAVSSPEEAAVVVDQVRDLLGRSWTDGTTRPLTGHDILVVAPYNAQVWTVRRALDAAGIAGVRVGTVDKFQGQEAAVVLVTMCASSADEVPRGMEFLLNRNRLNVAVSRAQWCAVIVRSSRLTDYLPTRPETLAELGAFIGLCTTG
;
A
#
# COMPACT_ATOMS: atom_id res chain seq x y z
N MET A 1 17.68 14.81 -23.59
CA MET A 1 17.60 14.77 -25.08
C MET A 1 18.56 15.78 -25.69
N PHE A 2 19.00 15.55 -26.92
CA PHE A 2 19.77 16.51 -27.72
C PHE A 2 19.53 16.30 -29.22
N LEU A 3 19.89 17.31 -30.03
CA LEU A 3 19.81 17.26 -31.48
C LEU A 3 21.19 16.99 -32.04
N LEU A 4 21.29 15.96 -32.88
CA LEU A 4 22.48 15.69 -33.67
C LEU A 4 22.66 16.75 -34.76
N ALA A 5 23.88 16.88 -35.29
CA ALA A 5 24.18 17.77 -36.42
C ALA A 5 23.32 17.50 -37.68
N ASP A 6 22.81 16.27 -37.85
CA ASP A 6 21.90 15.89 -38.94
C ASP A 6 20.41 16.24 -38.66
N GLY A 7 20.12 16.86 -37.52
CA GLY A 7 18.76 17.20 -37.07
C GLY A 7 18.00 16.02 -36.45
N GLY A 8 18.64 14.86 -36.27
CA GLY A 8 18.10 13.71 -35.55
C GLY A 8 17.94 14.00 -34.06
N LEU A 9 16.78 13.65 -33.50
CA LEU A 9 16.51 13.79 -32.07
C LEU A 9 16.98 12.52 -31.35
N VAL A 10 17.83 12.68 -30.34
CA VAL A 10 18.32 11.59 -29.49
C VAL A 10 17.77 11.74 -28.08
N LEU A 11 17.19 10.65 -27.59
CA LEU A 11 16.58 10.50 -26.27
C LEU A 11 17.52 9.76 -25.32
N SER A 12 17.33 9.99 -24.02
CA SER A 12 17.98 9.24 -22.96
C SER A 12 16.95 8.65 -21.98
N PRO A 13 17.35 7.70 -21.10
CA PRO A 13 16.47 7.21 -20.04
C PRO A 13 15.86 8.32 -19.18
N SER A 14 16.59 9.41 -18.94
CA SER A 14 16.09 10.55 -18.16
C SER A 14 14.94 11.28 -18.86
N ASP A 15 14.90 11.30 -20.19
CA ASP A 15 13.79 11.92 -20.93
C ASP A 15 12.49 11.15 -20.75
N LEU A 16 12.53 9.82 -20.70
CA LEU A 16 11.37 8.97 -20.41
C LEU A 16 10.81 9.25 -19.01
N ALA A 17 11.69 9.32 -18.02
CA ALA A 17 11.33 9.66 -16.65
C ALA A 17 10.67 11.06 -16.57
N ASN A 18 11.27 12.06 -17.21
CA ASN A 18 10.75 13.42 -17.24
C ASN A 18 9.40 13.52 -17.96
N ALA A 19 9.22 12.79 -19.07
CA ALA A 19 8.00 12.83 -19.85
C ALA A 19 6.81 12.26 -19.06
N ALA A 20 7.05 11.16 -18.35
CA ALA A 20 6.01 10.54 -17.56
C ALA A 20 5.60 11.39 -16.34
N ALA A 21 6.51 12.23 -15.83
CA ALA A 21 6.20 13.23 -14.81
C ALA A 21 5.48 14.46 -15.39
N CYS A 22 5.94 15.00 -16.52
CA CYS A 22 5.41 16.21 -17.12
C CYS A 22 5.77 16.33 -18.62
N GLU A 23 4.87 15.89 -19.50
CA GLU A 23 5.00 16.04 -20.96
C GLU A 23 5.23 17.51 -21.37
N LEU A 24 4.54 18.46 -20.75
CA LEU A 24 4.73 19.90 -21.03
C LEU A 24 6.19 20.35 -20.82
N ALA A 25 6.87 19.83 -19.79
CA ALA A 25 8.23 20.22 -19.46
C ALA A 25 9.22 19.67 -20.48
N VAL A 26 9.01 18.42 -20.91
CA VAL A 26 9.78 17.77 -21.96
C VAL A 26 9.61 18.48 -23.31
N LEU A 27 8.38 18.85 -23.67
CA LEU A 27 8.12 19.64 -24.88
C LEU A 27 8.71 21.05 -24.80
N SER A 28 8.62 21.71 -23.64
CA SER A 28 9.25 23.03 -23.45
C SER A 28 10.79 22.95 -23.55
N HIS A 29 11.39 21.86 -23.08
CA HIS A 29 12.82 21.64 -23.26
C HIS A 29 13.18 21.42 -24.73
N LEU A 30 12.37 20.64 -25.46
CA LEU A 30 12.53 20.46 -26.91
C LEU A 30 12.38 21.79 -27.67
N ASP A 31 11.39 22.62 -27.31
CA ASP A 31 11.19 23.95 -27.91
C ASP A 31 12.44 24.83 -27.76
N GLY A 32 13.06 24.83 -26.57
CA GLY A 32 14.32 25.53 -26.33
C GLY A 32 15.46 25.01 -27.21
N ARG A 33 15.55 23.70 -27.44
CA ARG A 33 16.55 23.08 -28.33
C ARG A 33 16.30 23.37 -29.81
N LEU A 34 15.04 23.48 -30.21
CA LEU A 34 14.63 23.82 -31.57
C LEU A 34 14.69 25.33 -31.86
N GLY A 35 14.95 26.15 -30.83
CA GLY A 35 14.93 27.62 -30.94
C GLY A 35 13.53 28.22 -31.08
N TRP A 36 12.49 27.48 -30.66
CA TRP A 36 11.10 27.92 -30.67
C TRP A 36 10.75 28.75 -29.42
N SER A 37 11.50 28.59 -28.33
CA SER A 37 11.40 29.39 -27.11
C SER A 37 12.77 29.63 -26.48
N ASP A 38 12.85 30.55 -25.51
CA ASP A 38 14.06 30.71 -24.71
C ASP A 38 14.34 29.44 -23.88
N PRO A 39 15.59 29.01 -23.77
CA PRO A 39 15.94 27.87 -22.92
C PRO A 39 15.69 28.21 -21.45
N ALA A 40 15.04 27.29 -20.73
CA ALA A 40 14.80 27.46 -19.30
C ALA A 40 16.14 27.53 -18.54
N PRO A 41 16.32 28.49 -17.62
CA PRO A 41 17.51 28.55 -16.78
C PRO A 41 17.53 27.36 -15.82
N ILE A 42 18.60 26.56 -15.88
CA ILE A 42 18.86 25.49 -14.90
C ILE A 42 19.71 26.13 -13.80
N ALA A 43 19.14 26.30 -12.60
CA ALA A 43 19.92 26.74 -11.44
C ALA A 43 20.88 25.61 -11.01
N ALA A 44 22.11 25.98 -10.63
CA ALA A 44 23.01 25.03 -9.98
C ALA A 44 22.46 24.70 -8.59
N ASP A 45 22.37 23.42 -8.27
CA ASP A 45 21.88 22.90 -7.00
C ASP A 45 23.03 22.16 -6.31
N ALA A 46 23.55 22.74 -5.22
CA ALA A 46 24.66 22.19 -4.47
C ALA A 46 24.37 20.81 -3.88
N MET A 47 23.10 20.52 -3.55
CA MET A 47 22.68 19.20 -3.08
C MET A 47 22.76 18.18 -4.22
N LEU A 48 22.40 18.57 -5.45
CA LEU A 48 22.51 17.72 -6.63
C LEU A 48 23.97 17.40 -6.97
N GLU A 49 24.86 18.38 -6.89
CA GLU A 49 26.31 18.18 -7.09
C GLU A 49 26.89 17.20 -6.06
N ARG A 50 26.51 17.36 -4.78
CA ARG A 50 26.90 16.45 -3.69
C ARG A 50 26.42 15.02 -3.92
N VAL A 51 25.15 14.84 -4.27
CA VAL A 51 24.59 13.51 -4.59
C VAL A 51 25.32 12.87 -5.76
N SER A 52 25.70 13.65 -6.77
CA SER A 52 26.49 13.15 -7.91
C SER A 52 27.89 12.70 -7.51
N ALA A 53 28.57 13.44 -6.64
CA ALA A 53 29.91 13.09 -6.16
C ALA A 53 29.89 11.80 -5.31
N LEU A 54 28.96 11.71 -4.35
CA LEU A 54 28.77 10.52 -3.52
C LEU A 54 28.36 9.30 -4.37
N GLY A 55 27.48 9.49 -5.35
CA GLY A 55 27.11 8.43 -6.30
C GLY A 55 28.31 7.90 -7.09
N THR A 56 29.20 8.79 -7.55
CA THR A 56 30.43 8.40 -8.26
C THR A 56 31.39 7.62 -7.35
N ALA A 57 31.53 8.05 -6.09
CA ALA A 57 32.36 7.34 -5.11
C ALA A 57 31.82 5.92 -4.84
N HIS A 58 30.51 5.79 -4.67
CA HIS A 58 29.84 4.50 -4.49
C HIS A 58 30.03 3.57 -5.71
N GLU A 59 29.89 4.09 -6.93
CA GLU A 59 30.16 3.34 -8.17
C GLU A 59 31.61 2.82 -8.23
N GLN A 60 32.59 3.65 -7.83
CA GLN A 60 34.00 3.25 -7.81
C GLN A 60 34.30 2.15 -6.78
N VAL A 61 33.62 2.14 -5.63
CA VAL A 61 33.74 1.06 -4.64
C VAL A 61 33.25 -0.27 -5.22
N VAL A 62 32.11 -0.26 -5.93
CA VAL A 62 31.57 -1.45 -6.61
C VAL A 62 32.49 -1.90 -7.75
N LEU A 63 33.04 -0.96 -8.54
CA LEU A 63 34.01 -1.30 -9.58
C LEU A 63 35.27 -1.97 -9.01
N ALA A 64 35.75 -1.50 -7.85
CA ALA A 64 36.92 -2.09 -7.19
C ALA A 64 36.66 -3.54 -6.75
N SER A 65 35.45 -3.87 -6.29
CA SER A 65 35.10 -5.25 -5.93
C SER A 65 35.06 -6.19 -7.13
N TYR A 66 34.50 -5.76 -8.28
CA TYR A 66 34.52 -6.55 -9.51
C TYR A 66 35.93 -6.75 -10.08
N ARG A 67 36.78 -5.73 -10.03
CA ARG A 67 38.19 -5.86 -10.43
C ARG A 67 38.99 -6.83 -9.56
N ALA A 68 38.55 -7.06 -8.32
CA ALA A 68 39.19 -8.02 -7.43
C ALA A 68 38.73 -9.46 -7.70
N SER A 69 37.56 -9.67 -8.31
CA SER A 69 36.92 -10.98 -8.47
C SER A 69 36.91 -11.54 -9.90
N GLY A 70 37.13 -10.72 -10.94
CA GLY A 70 37.13 -11.19 -12.33
C GLY A 70 37.64 -10.17 -13.36
N ASP A 71 37.52 -10.51 -14.64
CA ASP A 71 37.99 -9.68 -15.76
C ASP A 71 36.97 -8.59 -16.11
N VAL A 72 37.39 -7.33 -15.99
CA VAL A 72 36.55 -6.13 -16.25
C VAL A 72 37.04 -5.40 -17.51
N VAL A 73 36.17 -5.25 -18.50
CA VAL A 73 36.39 -4.39 -19.69
C VAL A 73 35.71 -3.04 -19.47
N THR A 74 36.44 -1.94 -19.59
CA THR A 74 35.89 -0.58 -19.48
C THR A 74 35.65 0.02 -20.87
N ILE A 75 34.44 0.51 -21.13
CA ILE A 75 34.14 1.28 -22.34
C ILE A 75 34.33 2.77 -22.04
N GLU A 76 35.15 3.45 -22.83
CA GLU A 76 35.39 4.89 -22.65
C GLU A 76 34.20 5.72 -23.15
N ARG A 77 33.77 6.69 -22.33
CA ARG A 77 32.74 7.67 -22.75
C ARG A 77 33.28 8.57 -23.86
N PRO A 78 32.51 8.83 -24.93
CA PRO A 78 32.96 9.63 -26.06
C PRO A 78 33.15 11.08 -25.63
N ARG A 79 34.22 11.70 -26.11
CA ARG A 79 34.38 13.16 -26.05
C ARG A 79 33.70 13.75 -27.28
N TYR A 80 32.63 14.50 -27.09
CA TYR A 80 31.92 15.13 -28.20
C TYR A 80 32.78 16.27 -28.78
N ASP A 81 33.12 16.16 -30.06
CA ASP A 81 33.59 17.29 -30.88
C ASP A 81 32.50 17.72 -31.88
N GLU A 82 32.56 18.96 -32.36
CA GLU A 82 31.48 19.63 -33.13
C GLU A 82 31.14 18.99 -34.50
N ALA A 83 31.67 17.81 -34.84
CA ALA A 83 31.45 17.17 -36.16
C ALA A 83 31.14 15.66 -36.15
N GLY A 84 31.13 14.97 -34.98
CA GLY A 84 31.14 13.50 -34.95
C GLY A 84 30.11 12.78 -34.05
N GLU A 85 29.07 13.46 -33.54
CA GLU A 85 28.25 12.92 -32.44
C GLU A 85 27.58 11.55 -32.73
N ARG A 86 26.97 11.36 -33.92
CA ARG A 86 26.32 10.08 -34.27
C ARG A 86 27.34 8.94 -34.40
N ALA A 87 28.41 9.17 -35.17
CA ALA A 87 29.42 8.15 -35.40
C ALA A 87 30.14 7.75 -34.10
N ALA A 88 30.32 8.69 -33.17
CA ALA A 88 30.87 8.41 -31.85
C ALA A 88 29.95 7.47 -31.03
N LEU A 89 28.63 7.74 -31.01
CA LEU A 89 27.66 6.89 -30.31
C LEU A 89 27.56 5.49 -30.95
N GLU A 90 27.56 5.41 -32.28
CA GLU A 90 27.60 4.12 -33.01
C GLU A 90 28.88 3.33 -32.71
N SER A 91 30.03 4.01 -32.63
CA SER A 91 31.31 3.39 -32.28
C SER A 91 31.31 2.82 -30.86
N VAL A 92 30.78 3.58 -29.89
CA VAL A 92 30.65 3.14 -28.50
C VAL A 92 29.75 1.92 -28.38
N HIS A 93 28.59 1.95 -29.06
CA HIS A 93 27.68 0.82 -29.09
C HIS A 93 28.35 -0.43 -29.64
N LYS A 94 29.10 -0.29 -30.75
CA LYS A 94 29.87 -1.38 -31.34
C LYS A 94 30.92 -1.93 -30.38
N SER A 95 31.70 -1.07 -29.72
CA SER A 95 32.69 -1.48 -28.72
C SER A 95 32.06 -2.24 -27.54
N THR A 96 30.86 -1.85 -27.11
CA THR A 96 30.11 -2.55 -26.08
C THR A 96 29.73 -3.96 -26.54
N LEU A 97 29.20 -4.13 -27.76
CA LEU A 97 28.85 -5.45 -28.30
C LEU A 97 30.09 -6.35 -28.51
N GLU A 98 31.21 -5.77 -28.92
CA GLU A 98 32.49 -6.48 -29.05
C GLU A 98 32.99 -6.97 -27.67
N ALA A 99 32.88 -6.14 -26.62
CA ALA A 99 33.22 -6.52 -25.25
C ALA A 99 32.33 -7.64 -24.71
N LEU A 100 31.01 -7.59 -24.97
CA LEU A 100 30.05 -8.63 -24.58
C LEU A 100 30.25 -9.95 -25.34
N SER A 101 30.98 -9.94 -26.45
CA SER A 101 31.34 -11.14 -27.21
C SER A 101 32.72 -11.71 -26.83
N SER A 102 33.45 -11.03 -25.96
CA SER A 102 34.78 -11.44 -25.48
C SER A 102 34.69 -12.42 -24.30
N ASP A 103 35.83 -12.76 -23.69
CA ASP A 103 35.88 -13.57 -22.45
C ASP A 103 35.65 -12.74 -21.17
N ALA A 104 35.29 -11.46 -21.29
CA ALA A 104 35.06 -10.58 -20.14
C ALA A 104 33.91 -11.08 -19.23
N ASP A 105 34.15 -11.05 -17.92
CA ASP A 105 33.14 -11.34 -16.90
C ASP A 105 32.23 -10.12 -16.67
N VAL A 106 32.79 -8.91 -16.79
CA VAL A 106 32.09 -7.64 -16.54
C VAL A 106 32.44 -6.61 -17.61
N VAL A 107 31.42 -5.92 -18.15
CA VAL A 107 31.58 -4.71 -18.97
C VAL A 107 31.15 -3.50 -18.14
N TYR A 108 32.11 -2.65 -17.80
CA TYR A 108 31.91 -1.41 -17.06
C TYR A 108 31.68 -0.24 -18.03
N GLN A 109 30.68 0.60 -17.74
CA GLN A 109 30.25 1.73 -18.56
C GLN A 109 29.78 1.32 -19.97
N ALA A 110 29.02 0.24 -20.08
CA ALA A 110 28.47 -0.24 -21.35
C ALA A 110 27.56 0.82 -21.99
N GLY A 111 27.94 1.29 -23.19
CA GLY A 111 27.23 2.36 -23.90
C GLY A 111 26.33 1.82 -25.01
N PHE A 112 25.08 2.28 -25.06
CA PHE A 112 24.08 1.83 -26.04
C PHE A 112 23.61 2.98 -26.93
N PHE A 113 23.35 2.65 -28.21
CA PHE A 113 22.76 3.58 -29.18
C PHE A 113 22.03 2.82 -30.29
N ASP A 114 20.74 3.11 -30.48
CA ASP A 114 19.90 2.50 -31.53
C ASP A 114 19.49 3.46 -32.66
N GLY A 115 20.10 4.65 -32.70
CA GLY A 115 19.81 5.69 -33.68
C GLY A 115 18.87 6.79 -33.18
N ARG A 116 18.04 6.51 -32.16
CA ARG A 116 17.15 7.49 -31.51
C ARG A 116 17.27 7.54 -30.00
N PHE A 117 17.84 6.52 -29.36
CA PHE A 117 18.00 6.43 -27.92
C PHE A 117 19.44 6.11 -27.56
N THR A 118 19.96 6.74 -26.50
CA THR A 118 21.30 6.48 -25.96
C THR A 118 21.32 6.42 -24.43
N GLY A 119 22.20 5.59 -23.88
CA GLY A 119 22.47 5.56 -22.46
C GLY A 119 23.65 4.65 -22.08
N TRP A 120 23.94 4.61 -20.79
CA TRP A 120 25.14 4.00 -20.22
C TRP A 120 24.76 3.17 -19.00
N ALA A 121 24.93 1.85 -19.08
CA ALA A 121 24.82 0.98 -17.91
C ALA A 121 26.13 1.04 -17.13
N ASP A 122 26.06 1.14 -15.80
CA ASP A 122 27.27 1.14 -14.99
C ASP A 122 27.99 -0.20 -15.14
N PHE A 123 27.26 -1.32 -15.06
CA PHE A 123 27.81 -2.66 -15.20
C PHE A 123 26.90 -3.59 -16.01
N VAL A 124 27.51 -4.45 -16.84
CA VAL A 124 26.86 -5.60 -17.45
C VAL A 124 27.69 -6.83 -17.09
N VAL A 125 27.12 -7.75 -16.31
CA VAL A 125 27.84 -8.86 -15.65
C VAL A 125 27.37 -10.20 -16.19
N ARG A 126 28.30 -11.12 -16.44
CA ARG A 126 27.99 -12.46 -16.95
C ARG A 126 27.55 -13.38 -15.82
N GLU A 127 26.33 -13.91 -15.89
CA GLU A 127 25.74 -14.83 -14.92
C GLU A 127 25.17 -16.05 -15.66
N GLY A 128 25.73 -17.25 -15.43
CA GLY A 128 25.21 -18.49 -16.01
C GLY A 128 25.17 -18.53 -17.55
N GLY A 129 26.05 -17.77 -18.23
CA GLY A 129 26.06 -17.65 -19.69
C GLY A 129 25.05 -16.64 -20.27
N ARG A 130 24.32 -15.92 -19.40
CA ARG A 130 23.46 -14.78 -19.75
C ARG A 130 24.08 -13.50 -19.15
N TRP A 131 23.57 -12.34 -19.54
CA TRP A 131 24.06 -11.03 -19.07
C TRP A 131 23.05 -10.33 -18.17
N ALA A 132 23.48 -9.99 -16.96
CA ALA A 132 22.74 -9.16 -16.02
C ALA A 132 23.10 -7.69 -16.22
N VAL A 133 22.10 -6.81 -16.23
CA VAL A 133 22.30 -5.34 -16.26
C VAL A 133 22.23 -4.81 -14.85
N LEU A 134 23.24 -4.04 -14.44
CA LEU A 134 23.33 -3.44 -13.12
C LEU A 134 23.68 -1.96 -13.18
N ASP A 135 23.04 -1.19 -12.31
CA ASP A 135 23.34 0.21 -12.06
C ASP A 135 23.56 0.43 -10.57
N THR A 136 24.45 1.35 -10.24
CA THR A 136 24.70 1.78 -8.87
C THR A 136 23.89 3.04 -8.57
N LYS A 137 23.27 3.10 -7.39
CA LYS A 137 22.48 4.26 -6.96
C LYS A 137 22.69 4.49 -5.48
N LEU A 138 23.06 5.72 -5.11
CA LEU A 138 23.23 6.13 -3.71
C LEU A 138 21.93 6.02 -2.88
N ALA A 139 20.76 5.98 -3.53
CA ALA A 139 19.48 5.96 -2.83
C ALA A 139 19.25 4.61 -2.10
N ARG A 140 18.64 4.67 -0.90
CA ARG A 140 18.21 3.50 -0.10
C ARG A 140 17.01 2.75 -0.65
N SER A 141 16.23 3.42 -1.49
CA SER A 141 15.04 2.87 -2.08
C SER A 141 15.18 2.96 -3.58
N VAL A 142 14.73 1.90 -4.23
CA VAL A 142 14.70 1.82 -5.67
C VAL A 142 13.86 2.97 -6.20
N LYS A 143 14.45 3.78 -7.07
CA LYS A 143 13.71 4.79 -7.82
C LYS A 143 13.19 4.15 -9.09
N VAL A 144 11.91 4.35 -9.35
CA VAL A 144 11.24 3.90 -10.58
C VAL A 144 11.98 4.33 -11.85
N THR A 145 12.57 5.52 -11.85
CA THR A 145 13.35 6.03 -12.98
C THR A 145 14.62 5.21 -13.25
N ALA A 146 15.26 4.66 -12.21
CA ALA A 146 16.41 3.78 -12.35
C ALA A 146 16.02 2.42 -12.93
N LEU A 147 14.83 1.90 -12.59
CA LEU A 147 14.30 0.66 -13.17
C LEU A 147 13.99 0.81 -14.67
N LEU A 148 13.38 1.93 -15.08
CA LEU A 148 13.18 2.22 -16.50
C LEU A 148 14.51 2.30 -17.26
N GLN A 149 15.54 2.87 -16.64
CA GLN A 149 16.89 2.95 -17.21
C GLN A 149 17.51 1.56 -17.41
N LEU A 150 17.50 0.72 -16.38
CA LEU A 150 17.97 -0.67 -16.48
C LEU A 150 17.22 -1.47 -17.55
N THR A 151 15.89 -1.31 -17.59
CA THR A 151 15.03 -1.96 -18.57
C THR A 151 15.36 -1.53 -19.99
N ALA A 152 15.68 -0.24 -20.18
CA ALA A 152 16.10 0.28 -21.47
C ALA A 152 17.37 -0.42 -21.96
N TYR A 153 18.35 -0.62 -21.09
CA TYR A 153 19.61 -1.30 -21.44
C TYR A 153 19.40 -2.79 -21.71
N ALA A 154 18.57 -3.46 -20.91
CA ALA A 154 18.20 -4.85 -21.14
C ALA A 154 17.47 -5.03 -22.49
N ASP A 155 16.58 -4.11 -22.86
CA ASP A 155 15.90 -4.11 -24.17
C ASP A 155 16.88 -3.94 -25.35
N GLN A 156 17.95 -3.14 -25.18
CA GLN A 156 19.00 -3.00 -26.18
C GLN A 156 19.78 -4.30 -26.38
N LEU A 157 20.12 -4.99 -25.28
CA LEU A 157 20.79 -6.29 -25.35
C LEU A 157 19.90 -7.35 -26.03
N LEU A 158 18.63 -7.42 -25.64
CA LEU A 158 17.64 -8.31 -26.27
C LEU A 158 17.50 -8.03 -27.78
N THR A 159 17.44 -6.75 -28.17
CA THR A 159 17.35 -6.33 -29.57
C THR A 159 18.61 -6.71 -30.37
N ALA A 160 19.78 -6.67 -29.73
CA ALA A 160 21.04 -7.12 -30.31
C ALA A 160 21.20 -8.66 -30.35
N GLY A 161 20.22 -9.43 -29.85
CA GLY A 161 20.26 -10.90 -29.79
C GLY A 161 21.15 -11.44 -28.67
N ILE A 162 21.49 -10.62 -27.67
CA ILE A 162 22.30 -11.01 -26.52
C ILE A 162 21.38 -11.57 -25.43
N PRO A 163 21.60 -12.80 -24.94
CA PRO A 163 20.82 -13.37 -23.86
C PRO A 163 21.02 -12.59 -22.55
N VAL A 164 19.95 -12.01 -22.03
CA VAL A 164 19.93 -11.31 -20.73
C VAL A 164 19.35 -12.21 -19.64
N THR A 165 19.70 -12.01 -18.38
CA THR A 165 19.05 -12.65 -17.22
C THR A 165 17.57 -12.26 -17.12
N ASP A 166 16.80 -13.00 -16.32
CA ASP A 166 15.37 -12.72 -16.13
C ASP A 166 15.13 -11.50 -15.22
N ASP A 167 16.17 -11.08 -14.50
CA ASP A 167 16.17 -9.91 -13.62
C ASP A 167 17.18 -8.85 -14.06
N VAL A 168 16.90 -7.61 -13.69
CA VAL A 168 17.83 -6.47 -13.67
C VAL A 168 18.09 -6.05 -12.22
N HIS A 169 19.25 -5.44 -11.95
CA HIS A 169 19.68 -5.19 -10.57
C HIS A 169 20.11 -3.76 -10.31
N LEU A 170 19.78 -3.27 -9.12
CA LEU A 170 20.36 -2.06 -8.56
C LEU A 170 21.24 -2.43 -7.38
N ILE A 171 22.42 -1.82 -7.33
CA ILE A 171 23.24 -1.80 -6.13
C ILE A 171 22.93 -0.48 -5.43
N LEU A 172 22.26 -0.57 -4.30
CA LEU A 172 21.76 0.58 -3.54
C LEU A 172 22.86 1.18 -2.66
N GLY A 173 22.59 2.33 -2.05
CA GLY A 173 23.56 3.02 -1.20
C GLY A 173 24.03 2.17 -0.02
N ASP A 174 23.14 1.35 0.55
CA ASP A 174 23.46 0.36 1.58
C ASP A 174 24.22 -0.86 1.04
N ARG A 175 24.60 -0.85 -0.24
CA ARG A 175 25.26 -1.93 -0.98
C ARG A 175 24.42 -3.19 -1.14
N SER A 176 23.15 -3.16 -0.74
CA SER A 176 22.23 -4.26 -1.02
C SER A 176 21.95 -4.33 -2.53
N ARG A 177 21.82 -5.57 -3.03
CA ARG A 177 21.37 -5.85 -4.40
C ARG A 177 19.85 -5.93 -4.38
N SER A 178 19.19 -4.99 -5.06
CA SER A 178 17.77 -5.06 -5.34
C SER A 178 17.54 -5.64 -6.74
N SER A 179 16.79 -6.73 -6.82
CA SER A 179 16.53 -7.47 -8.06
C SER A 179 15.09 -7.28 -8.52
N HIS A 180 14.90 -7.06 -9.82
CA HIS A 180 13.59 -6.81 -10.40
C HIS A 180 13.40 -7.58 -11.70
N ARG A 181 12.27 -8.29 -11.81
CA ARG A 181 11.94 -9.10 -13.00
C ARG A 181 11.79 -8.23 -14.22
N LEU A 182 12.60 -8.51 -15.25
CA LEU A 182 12.56 -7.80 -16.51
C LEU A 182 11.20 -7.94 -17.21
N ALA A 183 10.56 -9.11 -17.09
CA ALA A 183 9.24 -9.37 -17.67
C ALA A 183 8.16 -8.41 -17.14
N ASP A 184 8.29 -7.96 -15.89
CA ASP A 184 7.32 -7.05 -15.24
C ASP A 184 7.62 -5.57 -15.57
N LEU A 185 8.78 -5.26 -16.16
CA LEU A 185 9.20 -3.88 -16.46
C LEU A 185 9.19 -3.57 -17.97
N LEU A 186 9.56 -4.55 -18.78
CA LEU A 186 9.80 -4.41 -20.22
C LEU A 186 8.56 -3.94 -21.01
N PRO A 187 7.34 -4.47 -20.78
CA PRO A 187 6.14 -4.02 -21.48
C PRO A 187 5.85 -2.53 -21.22
N LEU A 188 5.98 -2.09 -19.97
CA LEU A 188 5.81 -0.69 -19.60
C LEU A 188 6.85 0.20 -20.28
N TYR A 189 8.13 -0.16 -20.19
CA TYR A 189 9.19 0.62 -20.83
C TYR A 189 8.92 0.82 -22.33
N ARG A 190 8.56 -0.25 -23.05
CA ARG A 190 8.26 -0.18 -24.49
C ARG A 190 7.06 0.71 -24.77
N GLU A 191 5.97 0.59 -24.01
CA GLU A 191 4.79 1.45 -24.16
C GLU A 191 5.13 2.93 -23.89
N ARG A 192 5.90 3.22 -22.83
CA ARG A 192 6.32 4.59 -22.48
C ARG A 192 7.26 5.18 -23.53
N ARG A 193 8.18 4.37 -24.06
CA ARG A 193 9.10 4.79 -25.11
C ARG A 193 8.37 5.14 -26.39
N ALA A 194 7.49 4.26 -26.87
CA ALA A 194 6.68 4.53 -28.05
C ALA A 194 5.85 5.81 -27.87
N ARG A 195 5.19 5.97 -26.71
CA ARG A 195 4.41 7.17 -26.40
C ARG A 195 5.25 8.45 -26.42
N LEU A 196 6.47 8.42 -25.87
CA LEU A 196 7.35 9.58 -25.90
C LEU A 196 7.81 9.91 -27.32
N GLU A 197 8.19 8.90 -28.10
CA GLU A 197 8.59 9.09 -29.50
C GLU A 197 7.45 9.69 -30.33
N ASP A 198 6.22 9.15 -30.20
CA ASP A 198 5.02 9.68 -30.84
C ASP A 198 4.73 11.12 -30.42
N LEU A 199 4.81 11.42 -29.12
CA LEU A 199 4.60 12.75 -28.56
C LEU A 199 5.55 13.79 -29.16
N LEU A 200 6.83 13.45 -29.24
CA LEU A 200 7.88 14.34 -29.75
C LEU A 200 7.78 14.52 -31.27
N ASP A 201 7.47 13.44 -32.00
CA ASP A 201 7.32 13.48 -33.45
C ASP A 201 6.04 14.26 -33.85
N GLU A 202 4.92 14.06 -33.14
CA GLU A 202 3.69 14.85 -33.33
C GLU A 202 3.96 16.34 -33.08
N HIS A 203 4.58 16.68 -31.94
CA HIS A 203 4.87 18.07 -31.57
C HIS A 203 5.82 18.74 -32.58
N ARG A 204 6.89 18.03 -32.97
CA ARG A 204 7.85 18.52 -33.98
C ARG A 204 7.18 18.75 -35.33
N SER A 205 6.26 17.86 -35.74
CA SER A 205 5.50 18.01 -36.98
C SER A 205 4.52 19.19 -36.93
N GLY A 206 4.01 19.53 -35.74
CA GLY A 206 3.11 20.66 -35.52
C GLY A 206 3.77 22.03 -35.72
N GLY A 207 5.09 22.14 -35.49
CA GLY A 207 5.88 23.32 -35.86
C GLY A 207 5.67 24.56 -34.99
N THR A 208 5.06 24.43 -33.80
CA THR A 208 4.77 25.55 -32.89
C THR A 208 5.14 25.21 -31.45
N PRO A 209 5.60 26.18 -30.64
CA PRO A 209 5.90 25.95 -29.22
C PRO A 209 4.70 25.40 -28.45
N VAL A 210 4.97 24.61 -27.42
CA VAL A 210 3.94 24.03 -26.56
C VAL A 210 3.19 25.12 -25.80
N THR A 211 1.86 24.97 -25.72
CA THR A 211 0.97 25.97 -25.10
C THR A 211 0.47 25.48 -23.74
N TRP A 212 0.45 26.39 -22.74
CA TRP A 212 -0.12 26.10 -21.43
C TRP A 212 -1.62 25.84 -21.54
N GLY A 213 -2.10 24.72 -20.97
CA GLY A 213 -3.51 24.34 -20.99
C GLY A 213 -3.95 23.53 -22.20
N ASP A 214 -3.04 23.13 -23.10
CA ASP A 214 -3.35 22.16 -24.15
C ASP A 214 -3.75 20.81 -23.52
N ALA A 215 -4.98 20.37 -23.77
CA ALA A 215 -5.53 19.15 -23.17
C ALA A 215 -4.86 17.86 -23.69
N ARG A 216 -4.08 17.94 -24.78
CA ARG A 216 -3.31 16.82 -25.33
C ARG A 216 -2.11 16.46 -24.45
N TYR A 217 -1.59 17.42 -23.68
CA TYR A 217 -0.34 17.25 -22.94
C TYR A 217 -0.56 17.36 -21.43
N ARG A 218 0.11 16.49 -20.68
CA ARG A 218 0.12 16.52 -19.22
C ARG A 218 1.03 17.63 -18.69
N ALA A 219 0.49 18.42 -17.78
CA ALA A 219 1.24 19.42 -17.02
C ALA A 219 1.13 19.12 -15.52
N CYS A 220 2.25 18.89 -14.85
CA CYS A 220 2.24 18.54 -13.42
C CYS A 220 1.91 19.72 -12.50
N GLY A 221 2.00 20.95 -13.01
CA GLY A 221 1.70 22.18 -12.28
C GLY A 221 2.75 22.61 -11.26
N ARG A 222 3.85 21.84 -11.09
CA ARG A 222 4.79 21.98 -9.98
C ARG A 222 6.27 22.04 -10.36
N CYS A 223 6.68 21.46 -11.48
CA CYS A 223 8.06 21.57 -11.97
C CYS A 223 8.35 23.00 -12.43
N ASP A 224 9.62 23.39 -12.57
CA ASP A 224 10.03 24.75 -12.94
C ASP A 224 9.35 25.27 -14.20
N ALA A 225 9.25 24.41 -15.23
CA ALA A 225 8.54 24.73 -16.47
C ALA A 225 7.05 25.02 -16.23
N CYS A 226 6.38 24.24 -15.38
CA CYS A 226 4.99 24.48 -15.02
C CYS A 226 4.82 25.71 -14.11
N THR A 227 5.65 25.87 -13.08
CA THR A 227 5.57 26.96 -12.10
C THR A 227 5.66 28.32 -12.77
N ALA A 228 6.60 28.49 -13.72
CA ALA A 228 6.70 29.70 -14.52
C ALA A 228 5.41 29.99 -15.30
N ARG A 229 4.79 28.96 -15.89
CA ARG A 229 3.54 29.08 -16.67
C ARG A 229 2.32 29.34 -15.78
N VAL A 230 2.23 28.68 -14.62
CA VAL A 230 1.17 28.88 -13.62
C VAL A 230 1.12 30.36 -13.21
N VAL A 231 2.28 30.95 -12.91
CA VAL A 231 2.40 32.38 -12.59
C VAL A 231 2.04 33.25 -13.80
N ALA A 232 2.65 32.99 -14.96
CA ALA A 232 2.45 33.81 -16.16
C ALA A 232 0.99 33.84 -16.65
N HIS A 233 0.27 32.73 -16.52
CA HIS A 233 -1.13 32.60 -16.94
C HIS A 233 -2.13 32.87 -15.80
N ARG A 234 -1.65 33.23 -14.61
CA ARG A 234 -2.48 33.41 -13.40
C ARG A 234 -3.41 32.22 -13.14
N ASP A 235 -2.93 31.01 -13.41
CA ASP A 235 -3.72 29.77 -13.36
C ASP A 235 -4.30 29.55 -11.96
N VAL A 236 -5.46 28.90 -11.84
CA VAL A 236 -6.08 28.58 -10.55
C VAL A 236 -5.17 27.74 -9.64
N LEU A 237 -4.14 27.06 -10.17
CA LEU A 237 -3.10 26.40 -9.37
C LEU A 237 -2.32 27.33 -8.43
N LEU A 238 -2.37 28.65 -8.63
CA LEU A 238 -1.83 29.63 -7.67
C LEU A 238 -2.57 29.62 -6.34
N VAL A 239 -3.81 29.14 -6.31
CA VAL A 239 -4.64 29.12 -5.11
C VAL A 239 -4.13 28.06 -4.15
N ALA A 240 -3.81 28.47 -2.92
CA ALA A 240 -3.30 27.56 -1.90
C ALA A 240 -4.30 26.41 -1.66
N GLY A 241 -3.80 25.16 -1.73
CA GLY A 241 -4.63 23.96 -1.57
C GLY A 241 -5.40 23.52 -2.83
N MET A 242 -5.20 24.17 -3.99
CA MET A 242 -5.78 23.74 -5.27
C MET A 242 -5.24 22.38 -5.71
N ARG A 243 -6.13 21.42 -5.97
CA ARG A 243 -5.79 20.11 -6.54
C ARG A 243 -5.92 20.12 -8.07
N SER A 244 -5.16 19.28 -8.77
CA SER A 244 -5.24 19.11 -10.23
C SER A 244 -6.65 18.73 -10.71
N THR A 245 -7.34 17.86 -9.96
CA THR A 245 -8.73 17.46 -10.24
C THR A 245 -9.73 18.61 -10.07
N GLN A 246 -9.52 19.47 -9.06
CA GLN A 246 -10.33 20.68 -8.87
C GLN A 246 -10.06 21.69 -9.99
N ARG A 247 -8.81 21.90 -10.38
CA ARG A 247 -8.43 22.71 -11.55
C ARG A 247 -9.15 22.22 -12.81
N ALA A 248 -9.17 20.92 -13.07
CA ALA A 248 -9.84 20.35 -14.24
C ALA A 248 -11.35 20.63 -14.24
N ARG A 249 -12.03 20.44 -13.09
CA ARG A 249 -13.47 20.75 -12.93
C ARG A 249 -13.76 22.24 -13.06
N LEU A 250 -12.89 23.10 -12.52
CA LEU A 250 -12.98 24.55 -12.67
C LEU A 250 -12.82 24.97 -14.14
N ALA A 251 -11.83 24.42 -14.84
CA ALA A 251 -11.60 24.67 -16.25
C ALA A 251 -12.80 24.22 -17.12
N ALA A 252 -13.40 23.06 -16.82
CA ALA A 252 -14.63 22.59 -17.47
C ALA A 252 -15.83 23.53 -17.24
N ALA A 253 -15.85 24.24 -16.11
CA ALA A 253 -16.83 25.28 -15.80
C ALA A 253 -16.42 26.68 -16.31
N GLY A 254 -15.35 26.80 -17.09
CA GLY A 254 -14.85 28.06 -17.65
C GLY A 254 -14.05 28.94 -16.69
N VAL A 255 -13.68 28.43 -15.51
CA VAL A 255 -12.86 29.13 -14.50
C VAL A 255 -11.42 28.62 -14.59
N THR A 256 -10.54 29.43 -15.18
CA THR A 256 -9.15 29.03 -15.51
C THR A 256 -8.10 29.84 -14.77
N THR A 257 -8.46 31.01 -14.26
CA THR A 257 -7.54 31.93 -13.55
C THR A 257 -7.94 32.17 -12.10
N ILE A 258 -6.97 32.55 -11.27
CA ILE A 258 -7.20 32.94 -9.87
C ILE A 258 -8.18 34.11 -9.76
N ASP A 259 -8.13 35.08 -10.69
CA ASP A 259 -9.00 36.26 -10.68
C ASP A 259 -10.47 35.90 -11.00
N GLN A 260 -10.67 34.99 -11.96
CA GLN A 260 -11.99 34.44 -12.28
C GLN A 260 -12.56 33.67 -11.09
N LEU A 261 -11.72 32.88 -10.39
CA LEU A 261 -12.17 32.14 -9.22
C LEU A 261 -12.51 33.09 -8.07
N ALA A 262 -11.67 34.09 -7.80
CA ALA A 262 -11.86 35.07 -6.72
C ALA A 262 -13.19 35.84 -6.83
N THR A 263 -13.68 36.08 -8.04
CA THR A 263 -14.89 36.89 -8.30
C THR A 263 -16.12 36.08 -8.72
N GLY A 264 -15.97 34.77 -8.98
CA GLY A 264 -17.05 33.92 -9.47
C GLY A 264 -18.12 33.59 -8.42
N THR A 265 -19.37 33.38 -8.86
CA THR A 265 -20.52 33.10 -7.97
C THR A 265 -21.33 31.84 -8.35
N GLY A 266 -21.08 31.21 -9.51
CA GLY A 266 -21.81 30.03 -9.98
C GLY A 266 -21.43 28.72 -9.28
N ALA A 267 -22.24 27.68 -9.42
CA ALA A 267 -21.86 26.33 -9.00
C ALA A 267 -20.86 25.70 -9.99
N VAL A 268 -20.02 24.79 -9.51
CA VAL A 268 -19.08 24.03 -10.35
C VAL A 268 -19.40 22.54 -10.18
N PRO A 269 -19.91 21.85 -11.21
CA PRO A 269 -20.24 20.44 -11.12
C PRO A 269 -19.06 19.60 -10.59
N GLY A 270 -19.35 18.72 -9.63
CA GLY A 270 -18.34 17.87 -8.98
C GLY A 270 -17.47 18.57 -7.94
N ILE A 271 -17.67 19.85 -7.61
CA ILE A 271 -17.05 20.49 -6.44
C ILE A 271 -18.15 20.85 -5.45
N GLY A 272 -18.05 20.33 -4.22
CA GLY A 272 -19.00 20.63 -3.14
C GLY A 272 -19.08 22.14 -2.85
N VAL A 273 -20.28 22.61 -2.48
CA VAL A 273 -20.55 24.05 -2.27
C VAL A 273 -19.60 24.69 -1.25
N ALA A 274 -19.36 24.01 -0.13
CA ALA A 274 -18.43 24.48 0.91
C ALA A 274 -16.98 24.54 0.42
N THR A 275 -16.52 23.50 -0.29
CA THR A 275 -15.17 23.45 -0.88
C THR A 275 -14.96 24.58 -1.89
N LEU A 276 -15.93 24.80 -2.78
CA LEU A 276 -15.86 25.86 -3.78
C LEU A 276 -15.84 27.24 -3.12
N ALA A 277 -16.67 27.47 -2.10
CA ALA A 277 -16.67 28.72 -1.34
C ALA A 277 -15.31 28.98 -0.67
N ASN A 278 -14.69 27.95 -0.08
CA ASN A 278 -13.36 28.04 0.51
C ASN A 278 -12.28 28.39 -0.52
N LEU A 279 -12.28 27.73 -1.68
CA LEU A 279 -11.33 28.04 -2.75
C LEU A 279 -11.48 29.47 -3.28
N ARG A 280 -12.72 29.97 -3.40
CA ARG A 280 -13.00 31.35 -3.80
C ARG A 280 -12.51 32.36 -2.77
N ARG A 281 -12.76 32.11 -1.49
CA ARG A 281 -12.30 32.96 -0.38
C ARG A 281 -10.77 33.02 -0.34
N GLN A 282 -10.12 31.87 -0.49
CA GLN A 282 -8.66 31.77 -0.57
C GLN A 282 -8.10 32.53 -1.78
N ALA A 283 -8.69 32.34 -2.97
CA ALA A 283 -8.30 33.08 -4.18
C ALA A 283 -8.45 34.60 -4.01
N ALA A 284 -9.56 35.07 -3.46
CA ALA A 284 -9.82 36.49 -3.22
C ALA A 284 -8.80 37.10 -2.25
N LEU A 285 -8.39 36.37 -1.21
CA LEU A 285 -7.39 36.83 -0.25
C LEU A 285 -5.99 36.93 -0.86
N GLN A 286 -5.60 35.95 -1.67
CA GLN A 286 -4.32 35.96 -2.40
C GLN A 286 -4.26 37.08 -3.45
N VAL A 287 -5.34 37.33 -4.18
CA VAL A 287 -5.41 38.47 -5.12
C VAL A 287 -5.32 39.81 -4.38
N ARG A 288 -5.96 39.92 -3.21
CA ARG A 288 -5.86 41.13 -2.37
C ARG A 288 -4.43 41.37 -1.88
N GLN A 289 -3.68 40.33 -1.53
CA GLN A 289 -2.29 40.44 -1.06
C GLN A 289 -1.38 41.22 -2.01
N GLU A 290 -1.59 41.09 -3.33
CA GLU A 290 -0.77 41.75 -4.36
C GLU A 290 -0.83 43.28 -4.30
N THR A 291 -1.89 43.83 -3.69
CA THR A 291 -2.13 45.29 -3.59
C THR A 291 -2.12 45.79 -2.15
N ALA A 292 -1.92 44.91 -1.17
CA ALA A 292 -1.95 45.22 0.24
C ALA A 292 -0.67 45.94 0.72
N THR A 293 -0.82 46.78 1.73
CA THR A 293 0.34 47.43 2.40
C THR A 293 0.89 46.59 3.55
N GLU A 294 0.08 45.67 4.06
CA GLU A 294 0.43 44.73 5.11
C GLU A 294 1.39 43.64 4.59
N PRO A 295 2.39 43.22 5.39
CA PRO A 295 3.34 42.16 4.99
C PRO A 295 2.67 40.84 4.63
N LEU A 296 1.57 40.50 5.32
CA LEU A 296 0.72 39.37 5.00
C LEU A 296 -0.73 39.67 5.41
N VAL A 297 -1.65 39.59 4.45
CA VAL A 297 -3.09 39.67 4.64
C VAL A 297 -3.59 38.31 5.12
N PHE A 298 -4.42 38.32 6.14
CA PHE A 298 -5.02 37.10 6.69
C PHE A 298 -6.47 37.32 7.07
N GLU A 299 -7.18 36.22 7.28
CA GLU A 299 -8.53 36.20 7.78
C GLU A 299 -8.72 34.99 8.72
N VAL A 300 -9.30 35.21 9.90
CA VAL A 300 -9.73 34.14 10.80
C VAL A 300 -11.09 33.64 10.32
N VAL A 301 -11.12 32.41 9.81
CA VAL A 301 -12.32 31.84 9.17
C VAL A 301 -13.10 30.93 10.10
N GLU A 302 -12.41 30.23 11.00
CA GLU A 302 -12.99 29.31 11.97
C GLU A 302 -12.40 29.60 13.36
N PRO A 303 -12.94 30.59 14.10
CA PRO A 303 -12.41 30.98 15.41
C PRO A 303 -12.38 29.82 16.41
N ALA A 304 -13.31 28.86 16.29
CA ALA A 304 -13.38 27.67 17.12
C ALA A 304 -12.09 26.83 17.06
N ALA A 305 -11.47 26.74 15.88
CA ALA A 305 -10.22 25.99 15.70
C ALA A 305 -9.06 26.56 16.53
N ILE A 306 -9.09 27.86 16.83
CA ILE A 306 -8.09 28.52 17.68
C ILE A 306 -8.42 28.31 19.16
N SER A 307 -9.70 28.38 19.56
CA SER A 307 -10.11 28.09 20.95
C SER A 307 -10.02 26.61 21.33
N ASP A 308 -9.89 25.71 20.34
CA ASP A 308 -9.62 24.29 20.52
C ASP A 308 -8.16 24.02 20.93
N LEU A 309 -7.26 25.00 20.79
CA LEU A 309 -5.90 24.89 21.32
C LEU A 309 -5.94 24.70 22.85
N PRO A 310 -5.02 23.92 23.41
CA PRO A 310 -4.90 23.80 24.85
C PRO A 310 -4.65 25.15 25.53
N VAL A 311 -5.13 25.28 26.77
CA VAL A 311 -4.75 26.40 27.62
C VAL A 311 -3.23 26.32 27.84
N PRO A 312 -2.47 27.41 27.60
CA PRO A 312 -1.02 27.41 27.82
C PRO A 312 -0.63 26.98 29.23
N ASP A 313 0.37 26.10 29.31
CA ASP A 313 0.98 25.66 30.58
C ASP A 313 2.45 26.11 30.63
N ALA A 314 2.97 26.34 31.85
CA ALA A 314 4.38 26.69 32.04
C ALA A 314 5.32 25.54 31.62
N GLY A 315 4.82 24.30 31.59
CA GLY A 315 5.52 23.11 31.13
C GLY A 315 5.49 22.91 29.62
N ASP A 316 4.77 23.72 28.84
CA ASP A 316 4.72 23.57 27.38
C ASP A 316 6.12 23.60 26.75
N ILE A 317 6.33 22.84 25.67
CA ILE A 317 7.57 22.86 24.89
C ILE A 317 7.30 22.96 23.38
N PHE A 318 8.26 23.51 22.65
CA PHE A 318 8.19 23.73 21.20
C PHE A 318 9.32 22.96 20.53
N PHE A 319 8.94 22.06 19.62
CA PHE A 319 9.77 20.96 19.19
C PHE A 319 9.94 20.92 17.67
N ASP A 320 11.16 20.65 17.22
CA ASP A 320 11.51 20.49 15.80
C ASP A 320 12.69 19.52 15.61
N PHE A 321 12.78 18.90 14.44
CA PHE A 321 13.81 17.93 14.07
C PHE A 321 14.73 18.45 12.97
N GLU A 322 16.03 18.17 13.08
CA GLU A 322 16.93 18.18 11.92
C GLU A 322 17.49 16.77 11.68
N GLY A 323 17.54 16.38 10.41
CA GLY A 323 18.05 15.07 10.02
C GLY A 323 18.70 15.08 8.65
N ASP A 324 19.72 14.23 8.49
CA ASP A 324 20.39 14.00 7.22
C ASP A 324 19.89 12.66 6.65
N PRO A 325 19.04 12.67 5.61
CA PRO A 325 18.55 11.45 5.00
C PRO A 325 19.63 10.68 4.21
N LEU A 326 20.79 11.29 3.93
CA LEU A 326 21.91 10.74 3.17
C LEU A 326 23.06 10.23 4.06
N TRP A 327 22.97 10.39 5.38
CA TRP A 327 23.99 9.89 6.31
C TRP A 327 24.14 8.37 6.19
N THR A 328 25.38 7.87 6.33
CA THR A 328 25.76 6.45 6.35
C THR A 328 26.64 6.11 7.53
N ASP A 329 26.54 4.87 8.00
CA ASP A 329 27.54 4.32 8.92
C ASP A 329 28.77 3.79 8.15
N ASP A 330 29.83 4.58 8.13
CA ASP A 330 31.09 4.25 7.46
C ASP A 330 31.94 3.21 8.21
N THR A 331 31.51 2.78 9.42
CA THR A 331 32.20 1.75 10.21
C THR A 331 31.80 0.33 9.84
N VAL A 332 30.74 0.18 9.04
CA VAL A 332 30.25 -1.11 8.53
C VAL A 332 31.15 -1.60 7.37
N PRO A 333 31.69 -2.83 7.42
CA PRO A 333 32.51 -3.41 6.36
C PRO A 333 31.89 -3.33 4.96
N ALA A 334 32.74 -3.38 3.92
CA ALA A 334 32.35 -3.20 2.51
C ALA A 334 31.29 -4.20 2.01
N ASP A 335 31.18 -5.34 2.66
CA ASP A 335 30.36 -6.50 2.34
C ASP A 335 29.06 -6.62 3.18
N GLU A 336 28.81 -5.69 4.10
CA GLU A 336 27.60 -5.67 4.95
C GLU A 336 26.66 -4.50 4.60
N PRO A 337 25.33 -4.66 4.74
CA PRO A 337 24.37 -3.58 4.52
C PRO A 337 24.56 -2.43 5.52
N ALA A 338 24.89 -1.23 5.03
CA ALA A 338 25.02 -0.05 5.90
C ALA A 338 23.63 0.51 6.26
N ASP A 339 23.43 0.96 7.50
CA ASP A 339 22.24 1.73 7.89
C ASP A 339 22.40 3.20 7.45
N TRP A 340 21.29 3.84 7.08
CA TRP A 340 21.27 5.18 6.48
C TRP A 340 20.28 6.11 7.17
N GLY A 341 20.52 7.41 7.05
CA GLY A 341 19.68 8.49 7.52
C GLY A 341 19.75 8.68 9.03
N LEU A 342 19.98 9.91 9.49
CA LEU A 342 20.20 10.21 10.90
C LEU A 342 19.40 11.44 11.31
N GLU A 343 18.52 11.32 12.30
CA GLU A 343 17.97 12.49 13.01
C GLU A 343 19.07 12.98 13.97
N TYR A 344 19.83 13.98 13.53
CA TYR A 344 21.02 14.41 14.26
C TYR A 344 20.73 15.48 15.31
N LEU A 345 19.56 16.14 15.28
CA LEU A 345 19.17 17.14 16.28
C LEU A 345 17.68 17.06 16.62
N PHE A 346 17.41 16.99 17.91
CA PHE A 346 16.09 17.13 18.51
C PHE A 346 16.07 18.48 19.22
N GLY A 347 15.42 19.46 18.61
CA GLY A 347 15.33 20.83 19.09
C GLY A 347 14.19 21.02 20.06
N VAL A 348 14.46 21.63 21.23
CA VAL A 348 13.40 22.01 22.17
C VAL A 348 13.60 23.44 22.63
N VAL A 349 12.56 24.26 22.49
CA VAL A 349 12.45 25.57 23.15
C VAL A 349 11.39 25.51 24.25
N GLU A 350 11.74 26.00 25.44
CA GLU A 350 10.81 26.18 26.56
C GLU A 350 10.19 27.60 26.55
N PRO A 351 9.10 27.87 27.31
CA PRO A 351 8.39 29.15 27.24
C PRO A 351 9.22 30.36 27.72
N ASP A 352 10.28 30.12 28.49
CA ASP A 352 11.25 31.14 28.91
C ASP A 352 12.30 31.48 27.83
N GLY A 353 12.26 30.79 26.69
CA GLY A 353 13.19 30.94 25.58
C GLY A 353 14.49 30.15 25.73
N SER A 354 14.59 29.27 26.73
CA SER A 354 15.71 28.33 26.85
C SER A 354 15.66 27.30 25.72
N PHE A 355 16.81 27.04 25.11
CA PHE A 355 16.97 26.04 24.05
C PHE A 355 17.72 24.83 24.60
N ARG A 356 17.19 23.64 24.34
CA ARG A 356 17.74 22.35 24.77
C ARG A 356 17.88 21.43 23.54
N PRO A 357 19.10 21.29 23.00
CA PRO A 357 19.36 20.36 21.92
C PRO A 357 19.68 18.96 22.44
N PHE A 358 19.18 17.92 21.77
CA PHE A 358 19.70 16.56 21.88
C PHE A 358 20.36 16.18 20.55
N TRP A 359 21.69 16.06 20.57
CA TRP A 359 22.50 15.78 19.38
C TRP A 359 22.76 14.28 19.24
N ALA A 360 22.83 13.83 17.99
CA ALA A 360 23.27 12.50 17.62
C ALA A 360 24.18 12.57 16.38
N HIS A 361 25.32 11.88 16.44
CA HIS A 361 26.28 11.82 15.32
C HIS A 361 26.50 10.41 14.77
N ASP A 362 25.83 9.43 15.37
CA ASP A 362 25.78 8.04 14.95
C ASP A 362 24.45 7.41 15.39
N ARG A 363 24.18 6.18 14.93
CA ARG A 363 22.90 5.50 15.19
C ARG A 363 22.66 5.21 16.67
N ALA A 364 23.71 4.87 17.42
CA ALA A 364 23.60 4.59 18.85
C ALA A 364 23.22 5.86 19.63
N GLN A 365 23.82 7.00 19.25
CA GLN A 365 23.48 8.31 19.78
C GLN A 365 22.07 8.74 19.37
N GLU A 366 21.58 8.42 18.17
CA GLU A 366 20.19 8.71 17.77
C GLU A 366 19.19 7.99 18.67
N LYS A 367 19.41 6.69 18.93
CA LYS A 367 18.61 5.92 19.87
C LYS A 367 18.64 6.55 21.27
N GLN A 368 19.81 6.93 21.75
CA GLN A 368 19.95 7.56 23.07
C GLN A 368 19.28 8.93 23.14
N ALA A 369 19.47 9.79 22.14
CA ALA A 369 18.84 11.11 22.06
C ALA A 369 17.31 11.02 22.03
N PHE A 370 16.76 10.03 21.31
CA PHE A 370 15.33 9.75 21.30
C PHE A 370 14.81 9.33 22.68
N LEU A 371 15.50 8.41 23.36
CA LEU A 371 15.13 7.98 24.71
C LEU A 371 15.27 9.12 25.74
N ASP A 372 16.33 9.92 25.64
CA ASP A 372 16.57 11.08 26.51
C ASP A 372 15.49 12.15 26.31
N PHE A 373 15.04 12.38 25.07
CA PHE A 373 13.93 13.25 24.76
C PHE A 373 12.63 12.76 25.40
N LEU A 374 12.29 11.46 25.25
CA LEU A 374 11.09 10.90 25.87
C LEU A 374 11.14 10.98 27.40
N ALA A 375 12.28 10.66 28.01
CA ALA A 375 12.48 10.78 29.45
C ALA A 375 12.38 12.24 29.94
N TYR A 376 12.86 13.20 29.14
CA TYR A 376 12.70 14.63 29.43
C TYR A 376 11.23 15.04 29.41
N VAL A 377 10.47 14.64 28.40
CA VAL A 377 9.03 14.93 28.28
C VAL A 377 8.26 14.29 29.44
N GLU A 378 8.53 13.02 29.76
CA GLU A 378 7.89 12.31 30.87
C GLU A 378 8.13 13.02 32.21
N LYS A 379 9.39 13.35 32.51
CA LYS A 379 9.74 14.07 33.73
C LYS A 379 9.05 15.43 33.81
N ARG A 380 9.08 16.19 32.72
CA ARG A 380 8.45 17.52 32.68
C ARG A 380 6.94 17.42 32.87
N ARG A 381 6.32 16.36 32.35
CA ARG A 381 4.87 16.12 32.47
C ARG A 381 4.46 15.70 33.87
N ALA A 382 5.34 15.02 34.61
CA ALA A 382 5.12 14.75 36.03
C ALA A 382 5.05 16.04 36.85
N ASP A 383 5.90 17.03 36.53
CA ASP A 383 5.91 18.34 37.18
C ASP A 383 4.77 19.26 36.66
N HIS A 384 4.38 19.09 35.39
CA HIS A 384 3.39 19.89 34.68
C HIS A 384 2.36 19.00 33.96
N PRO A 385 1.33 18.46 34.66
CA PRO A 385 0.38 17.53 34.05
C PRO A 385 -0.44 18.10 32.88
N GLY A 386 -0.55 19.43 32.79
CA GLY A 386 -1.23 20.16 31.71
C GLY A 386 -0.34 20.51 30.52
N MET A 387 0.95 20.12 30.51
CA MET A 387 1.87 20.48 29.43
C MET A 387 1.52 19.83 28.09
N HIS A 388 1.85 20.55 27.01
CA HIS A 388 1.76 20.06 25.64
C HIS A 388 3.11 20.23 24.90
N VAL A 389 3.31 19.43 23.87
CA VAL A 389 4.46 19.47 22.96
C VAL A 389 3.96 20.00 21.62
N TYR A 390 4.27 21.25 21.31
CA TYR A 390 3.86 21.91 20.08
C TYR A 390 4.89 21.69 18.98
N HIS A 391 4.40 21.34 17.79
CA HIS A 391 5.22 21.18 16.60
C HIS A 391 4.48 21.79 15.40
N TYR A 392 5.22 22.16 14.35
CA TYR A 392 4.61 22.85 13.22
C TYR A 392 3.98 21.87 12.23
N ALA A 393 4.57 20.72 11.93
CA ALA A 393 4.13 19.88 10.81
C ALA A 393 3.82 18.43 11.22
N PRO A 394 3.08 17.68 10.39
CA PRO A 394 2.87 16.24 10.63
C PRO A 394 4.15 15.38 10.61
N TYR A 395 5.27 15.94 10.14
CA TYR A 395 6.55 15.24 10.02
C TYR A 395 7.07 14.82 11.39
N GLU A 396 7.08 15.71 12.39
CA GLU A 396 7.60 15.43 13.73
C GLU A 396 6.90 14.23 14.39
N ARG A 397 5.56 14.19 14.33
CA ARG A 397 4.77 13.03 14.78
C ARG A 397 5.16 11.75 14.03
N SER A 398 5.33 11.85 12.71
CA SER A 398 5.73 10.71 11.87
C SER A 398 7.16 10.25 12.13
N ALA A 399 8.05 11.17 12.50
CA ALA A 399 9.44 10.91 12.87
C ALA A 399 9.53 10.20 14.22
N LEU A 400 8.77 10.63 15.24
CA LEU A 400 8.70 9.92 16.53
C LEU A 400 8.20 8.48 16.37
N LEU A 401 7.12 8.27 15.60
CA LEU A 401 6.61 6.92 15.31
C LEU A 401 7.63 6.07 14.52
N ARG A 402 8.36 6.69 13.58
CA ARG A 402 9.42 6.03 12.81
C ARG A 402 10.61 5.65 13.69
N LEU A 403 11.04 6.53 14.59
CA LEU A 403 12.13 6.27 15.54
C LEU A 403 11.74 5.16 16.52
N ALA A 404 10.53 5.19 17.06
CA ALA A 404 10.03 4.14 17.96
C ALA A 404 10.03 2.76 17.27
N GLY A 405 9.46 2.68 16.07
CA GLY A 405 9.45 1.43 15.30
C GLY A 405 10.82 0.99 14.80
N ARG A 406 11.72 1.93 14.46
CA ARG A 406 13.10 1.62 14.02
C ARG A 406 13.94 1.05 15.16
N HIS A 407 13.88 1.67 16.33
CA HIS A 407 14.73 1.32 17.48
C HIS A 407 14.13 0.23 18.36
N GLY A 408 12.87 -0.15 18.10
CA GLY A 408 12.11 -1.12 18.89
C GLY A 408 12.02 -0.70 20.36
N ALA A 409 11.94 0.60 20.63
CA ALA A 409 12.00 1.17 21.96
C ALA A 409 11.11 2.42 22.05
N GLY A 410 10.52 2.70 23.20
CA GLY A 410 9.75 3.92 23.44
C GLY A 410 8.41 4.00 22.71
N GLU A 411 7.93 2.90 22.11
CA GLU A 411 6.64 2.82 21.42
C GLU A 411 5.48 3.22 22.34
N ASP A 412 5.43 2.67 23.55
CA ASP A 412 4.36 2.95 24.51
C ASP A 412 4.37 4.41 24.99
N GLY A 413 5.56 4.99 25.14
CA GLY A 413 5.72 6.41 25.47
C GLY A 413 5.15 7.32 24.37
N VAL A 414 5.51 7.08 23.11
CA VAL A 414 4.98 7.83 21.97
C VAL A 414 3.46 7.60 21.80
N ASP A 415 2.99 6.36 21.94
CA ASP A 415 1.57 6.02 21.87
C ASP A 415 0.76 6.71 22.97
N GLN A 416 1.30 6.81 24.19
CA GLN A 416 0.66 7.51 25.31
C GLN A 416 0.59 9.02 25.06
N LEU A 417 1.67 9.64 24.55
CA LEU A 417 1.65 11.06 24.16
C LEU A 417 0.58 11.36 23.10
N LEU A 418 0.39 10.45 22.14
CA LEU A 418 -0.64 10.56 21.10
C LEU A 418 -2.05 10.35 21.67
N ARG A 419 -2.25 9.33 22.50
CA ARG A 419 -3.54 9.03 23.13
C ARG A 419 -4.01 10.17 24.03
N ASP A 420 -3.08 10.76 24.77
CA ASP A 420 -3.35 11.86 25.70
C ASP A 420 -3.44 13.22 25.01
N GLY A 421 -3.19 13.28 23.70
CA GLY A 421 -3.23 14.52 22.91
C GLY A 421 -2.18 15.54 23.33
N VAL A 422 -1.03 15.08 23.85
CA VAL A 422 0.08 15.94 24.27
C VAL A 422 0.75 16.60 23.07
N LEU A 423 0.82 15.91 21.93
CA LEU A 423 1.38 16.44 20.69
C LEU A 423 0.36 17.35 19.98
N VAL A 424 0.70 18.62 19.78
CA VAL A 424 -0.18 19.63 19.18
C VAL A 424 0.38 20.10 17.84
N ASP A 425 -0.35 19.79 16.76
CA ASP A 425 -0.04 20.21 15.39
C ASP A 425 -0.60 21.62 15.11
N LEU A 426 0.29 22.62 15.06
CA LEU A 426 -0.10 24.00 14.76
C LEU A 426 -0.45 24.22 13.29
N TYR A 427 0.10 23.46 12.34
CA TYR A 427 -0.26 23.58 10.93
C TYR A 427 -1.70 23.16 10.67
N ALA A 428 -2.20 22.11 11.34
CA ALA A 428 -3.61 21.72 11.30
C ALA A 428 -4.51 22.85 11.81
N THR A 429 -4.13 23.47 12.93
CA THR A 429 -4.83 24.61 13.51
C THR A 429 -4.87 25.80 12.55
N VAL A 430 -3.73 26.14 11.93
CA VAL A 430 -3.62 27.21 10.94
C VAL A 430 -4.47 26.92 9.70
N ARG A 431 -4.42 25.71 9.15
CA ARG A 431 -5.19 25.31 7.96
C ARG A 431 -6.69 25.38 8.20
N ARG A 432 -7.16 25.05 9.39
CA ARG A 432 -8.58 25.13 9.76
C ARG A 432 -9.00 26.56 10.10
N GLY A 433 -8.24 27.25 10.96
CA GLY A 433 -8.58 28.55 11.52
C GLY A 433 -8.30 29.75 10.64
N LEU A 434 -7.31 29.68 9.74
CA LEU A 434 -6.82 30.83 8.97
C LEU A 434 -6.89 30.65 7.46
N ARG A 435 -7.13 31.77 6.78
CA ARG A 435 -6.78 31.97 5.36
C ARG A 435 -5.73 33.06 5.29
N VAL A 436 -4.73 32.88 4.43
CA VAL A 436 -3.63 33.84 4.25
C VAL A 436 -3.45 34.18 2.78
N GLY A 437 -2.93 35.38 2.51
CA GLY A 437 -2.64 35.89 1.17
C GLY A 437 -1.45 35.23 0.46
N SER A 438 -0.75 34.31 1.14
CA SER A 438 0.36 33.53 0.58
C SER A 438 -0.14 32.30 -0.20
N SER A 439 0.64 31.83 -1.16
CA SER A 439 0.41 30.60 -1.90
C SER A 439 0.78 29.33 -1.14
N SER A 440 1.46 29.45 0.00
CA SER A 440 1.75 28.33 0.92
C SER A 440 1.60 28.72 2.37
N TYR A 441 1.37 27.69 3.19
CA TYR A 441 1.28 27.75 4.65
C TYR A 441 2.53 27.16 5.28
N SER A 442 3.73 27.41 4.73
CA SER A 442 4.97 27.05 5.42
C SER A 442 5.26 28.06 6.53
N LEU A 443 5.97 27.63 7.58
CA LEU A 443 6.29 28.49 8.73
C LEU A 443 6.93 29.81 8.27
N LYS A 444 7.94 29.73 7.39
CA LYS A 444 8.59 30.87 6.71
C LYS A 444 7.62 31.87 6.05
N LYS A 445 6.50 31.41 5.48
CA LYS A 445 5.52 32.31 4.84
C LYS A 445 4.57 32.96 5.83
N LEU A 446 4.44 32.42 7.04
CA LEU A 446 3.60 32.98 8.11
C LEU A 446 4.35 33.91 9.06
N GLU A 447 5.69 33.78 9.15
CA GLU A 447 6.57 34.64 9.95
C GLU A 447 6.27 36.14 9.90
N PRO A 448 5.88 36.75 8.75
CA PRO A 448 5.52 38.17 8.72
C PRO A 448 4.38 38.57 9.67
N LEU A 449 3.58 37.62 10.16
CA LEU A 449 2.50 37.86 11.12
C LEU A 449 2.99 38.03 12.56
N TYR A 450 4.06 37.33 12.97
CA TYR A 450 4.42 37.17 14.39
C TYR A 450 5.91 37.33 14.70
N MET A 451 6.81 37.32 13.70
CA MET A 451 8.26 37.49 13.91
C MET A 451 8.74 38.95 13.84
N GLY A 452 7.93 39.87 13.31
CA GLY A 452 8.30 41.28 13.18
C GLY A 452 9.52 41.49 12.29
N SER A 453 10.54 42.21 12.78
CA SER A 453 11.77 42.51 12.02
C SER A 453 12.86 41.43 12.10
N ARG A 454 12.59 40.29 12.77
CA ARG A 454 13.53 39.17 12.87
C ARG A 454 13.37 38.27 11.64
N THR A 455 13.79 38.73 10.47
CA THR A 455 13.77 37.91 9.24
C THR A 455 15.00 37.01 9.17
N ARG A 456 14.88 35.87 8.48
CA ARG A 456 15.95 34.88 8.24
C ARG A 456 17.13 35.42 7.38
N ASP A 457 17.17 36.73 7.10
CA ASP A 457 18.09 37.35 6.15
C ASP A 457 19.46 37.60 6.82
N GLY A 458 20.31 36.57 6.82
CA GLY A 458 21.70 36.68 7.29
C GLY A 458 22.40 35.38 7.70
N SER A 459 21.71 34.23 7.77
CA SER A 459 22.31 32.92 8.06
C SER A 459 22.72 32.17 6.79
N ALA A 460 23.76 31.34 6.88
CA ALA A 460 24.13 30.40 5.82
C ALA A 460 23.09 29.27 5.66
N VAL A 461 22.46 28.84 6.77
CA VAL A 461 21.34 27.89 6.80
C VAL A 461 20.02 28.66 6.78
N THR A 462 19.27 28.61 5.68
CA THR A 462 17.99 29.33 5.55
C THR A 462 16.79 28.41 5.34
N ASN A 463 17.07 27.14 5.06
CA ASN A 463 16.10 26.08 4.82
C ASN A 463 16.70 24.68 5.14
N ALA A 464 15.87 23.65 5.14
CA ALA A 464 16.27 22.28 5.48
C ALA A 464 17.35 21.67 4.55
N ALA A 465 17.38 22.02 3.26
CA ALA A 465 18.40 21.51 2.33
C ALA A 465 19.79 22.11 2.63
N ASP A 466 19.82 23.37 3.07
CA ASP A 466 21.04 24.01 3.55
C ASP A 466 21.55 23.28 4.82
N SER A 467 20.65 22.98 5.78
CA SER A 467 20.97 22.28 7.06
C SER A 467 21.66 20.93 6.82
N ILE A 468 21.17 20.14 5.85
CA ILE A 468 21.76 18.84 5.46
C ILE A 468 23.18 19.01 4.89
N THR A 469 23.35 19.98 3.99
CA THR A 469 24.65 20.24 3.34
C THR A 469 25.69 20.66 4.38
N GLU A 470 25.29 21.57 5.27
CA GLU A 470 26.10 22.15 6.33
C GLU A 470 26.48 21.12 7.41
N TYR A 471 25.55 20.24 7.80
CA TYR A 471 25.83 19.17 8.76
C TYR A 471 26.93 18.24 8.27
N ALA A 472 26.89 17.88 7.00
CA ALA A 472 27.88 16.96 6.48
C ALA A 472 29.21 17.62 6.10
N GLU A 473 29.24 18.91 5.76
CA GLU A 473 30.51 19.67 5.83
C GLU A 473 31.08 19.63 7.25
N ALA A 474 30.24 19.68 8.28
CA ALA A 474 30.66 19.53 9.67
C ALA A 474 31.26 18.14 9.92
N CYS A 475 30.67 17.06 9.38
CA CYS A 475 31.24 15.71 9.44
C CYS A 475 32.62 15.63 8.75
N ASP A 476 32.76 16.18 7.54
CA ASP A 476 34.06 16.22 6.83
C ASP A 476 35.13 16.96 7.65
N LEU A 477 34.76 18.06 8.31
CA LEU A 477 35.64 18.83 9.19
C LEU A 477 36.01 18.05 10.46
N ARG A 478 35.08 17.30 11.05
CA ARG A 478 35.32 16.40 12.18
C ARG A 478 36.33 15.32 11.79
N ASP A 479 36.13 14.68 10.64
CA ASP A 479 36.95 13.56 10.17
C ASP A 479 38.35 14.03 9.73
N ALA A 480 38.46 15.28 9.26
CA ALA A 480 39.74 15.96 9.02
C ALA A 480 40.44 16.45 10.31
N GLY A 481 39.84 16.25 11.50
CA GLY A 481 40.38 16.65 12.80
C GLY A 481 40.28 18.14 13.11
N ASN A 482 39.43 18.90 12.41
CA ASN A 482 39.23 20.33 12.61
C ASN A 482 38.07 20.62 13.58
N GLU A 483 38.30 20.35 14.86
CA GLU A 483 37.28 20.44 15.93
C GLU A 483 36.64 21.83 16.08
N THR A 484 37.42 22.90 15.83
CA THR A 484 36.89 24.28 15.97
C THR A 484 35.89 24.60 14.88
N ALA A 485 36.21 24.29 13.62
CA ALA A 485 35.30 24.53 12.50
C ALA A 485 34.07 23.62 12.54
N TRP A 486 34.24 22.37 12.97
CA TRP A 486 33.12 21.45 13.21
C TRP A 486 32.11 22.02 14.21
N ARG A 487 32.57 22.51 15.37
CA ARG A 487 31.69 23.13 16.37
C ARG A 487 30.98 24.37 15.85
N THR A 488 31.66 25.23 15.10
CA THR A 488 31.04 26.42 14.51
C THR A 488 29.85 26.05 13.61
N LYS A 489 29.99 25.02 12.78
CA LYS A 489 28.89 24.54 11.92
C LYS A 489 27.72 23.96 12.75
N LEU A 490 28.00 23.19 13.80
CA LEU A 490 26.94 22.70 14.70
C LEU A 490 26.21 23.83 15.42
N ASP A 491 26.92 24.89 15.84
CA ASP A 491 26.30 26.07 16.46
C ASP A 491 25.37 26.79 15.46
N GLU A 492 25.77 26.92 14.19
CA GLU A 492 24.94 27.52 13.13
C GLU A 492 23.65 26.71 12.85
N ILE A 493 23.75 25.38 12.81
CA ILE A 493 22.60 24.48 12.67
C ILE A 493 21.70 24.55 13.91
N GLY A 494 22.28 24.56 15.10
CA GLY A 494 21.55 24.70 16.36
C GLY A 494 20.77 26.00 16.45
N GLU A 495 21.34 27.13 16.00
CA GLU A 495 20.65 28.42 15.95
C GLU A 495 19.52 28.44 14.91
N TYR A 496 19.68 27.78 13.76
CA TYR A 496 18.61 27.62 12.77
C TYR A 496 17.41 26.85 13.36
N ASN A 497 17.66 25.69 13.97
CA ASN A 497 16.61 24.86 14.57
C ASN A 497 15.95 25.55 15.78
N ARG A 498 16.73 26.25 16.60
CA ARG A 498 16.21 27.11 17.68
C ARG A 498 15.24 28.15 17.13
N TYR A 499 15.58 28.80 16.02
CA TYR A 499 14.73 29.81 15.39
C TYR A 499 13.38 29.23 14.95
N ASP A 500 13.36 28.02 14.37
CA ASP A 500 12.12 27.35 13.96
C ASP A 500 11.26 26.93 15.17
N CYS A 501 11.87 26.45 16.26
CA CYS A 501 11.18 26.22 17.54
C CYS A 501 10.58 27.50 18.12
N GLU A 502 11.34 28.61 18.14
CA GLU A 502 10.86 29.93 18.59
C GLU A 502 9.74 30.48 17.70
N SER A 503 9.81 30.24 16.39
CA SER A 503 8.79 30.62 15.43
C SER A 503 7.47 29.86 15.70
N THR A 504 7.56 28.58 16.03
CA THR A 504 6.42 27.75 16.45
C THR A 504 5.77 28.28 17.74
N LEU A 505 6.59 28.65 18.74
CA LEU A 505 6.12 29.30 19.98
C LEU A 505 5.35 30.58 19.69
N ARG A 506 5.96 31.49 18.93
CA ARG A 506 5.36 32.79 18.61
C ARG A 506 4.11 32.67 17.78
N LEU A 507 4.04 31.67 16.89
CA LEU A 507 2.82 31.35 16.15
C LEU A 507 1.69 30.91 17.09
N ARG A 508 1.96 30.02 18.05
CA ARG A 508 0.97 29.60 19.08
C ARG A 508 0.42 30.81 19.83
N ASP A 509 1.30 31.66 20.33
CA ASP A 509 0.93 32.87 21.07
C ASP A 509 0.13 33.85 20.20
N TRP A 510 0.54 34.02 18.93
CA TRP A 510 -0.14 34.88 17.98
C TRP A 510 -1.56 34.36 17.68
N LEU A 511 -1.73 33.05 17.48
CA LEU A 511 -3.03 32.43 17.27
C LEU A 511 -3.96 32.72 18.44
N LEU A 512 -3.52 32.44 19.67
CA LEU A 512 -4.32 32.68 20.89
C LEU A 512 -4.69 34.15 21.09
N ALA A 513 -3.83 35.09 20.67
CA ALA A 513 -4.12 36.53 20.74
C ALA A 513 -5.18 37.00 19.72
N HIS A 514 -5.37 36.25 18.62
CA HIS A 514 -6.28 36.59 17.52
C HIS A 514 -7.52 35.70 17.45
N GLY A 515 -7.66 34.74 18.38
CA GLY A 515 -8.84 33.89 18.51
C GLY A 515 -9.58 34.09 19.84
N PRO A 516 -10.75 33.45 20.00
CA PRO A 516 -11.44 33.36 21.27
C PRO A 516 -10.57 32.61 22.29
N ALA A 517 -10.77 32.92 23.58
CA ALA A 517 -10.02 32.29 24.65
C ALA A 517 -10.16 30.75 24.60
N PRO A 518 -9.08 30.00 24.85
CA PRO A 518 -9.12 28.55 24.83
C PRO A 518 -10.12 28.04 25.86
N THR A 519 -11.03 27.16 25.43
CA THR A 519 -12.12 26.63 26.28
C THR A 519 -11.80 25.27 26.89
N ARG A 520 -10.66 24.68 26.53
CA ARG A 520 -10.23 23.34 26.98
C ARG A 520 -9.41 23.40 28.27
N SER A 521 -10.03 22.99 29.38
CA SER A 521 -9.30 22.62 30.60
C SER A 521 -8.82 21.17 30.44
N ALA A 522 -7.51 20.97 30.31
CA ALA A 522 -6.91 19.64 30.28
C ALA A 522 -6.64 19.16 31.72
N ALA A 523 -7.34 18.11 32.11
CA ALA A 523 -6.82 17.14 33.06
C ALA A 523 -7.18 15.76 32.51
N ALA A 524 -6.33 15.23 31.63
CA ALA A 524 -6.36 13.80 31.34
C ALA A 524 -5.87 13.09 32.61
N GLU A 525 -6.62 12.08 33.08
CA GLU A 525 -6.07 11.14 34.06
C GLU A 525 -4.86 10.47 33.42
N LEU A 526 -3.69 10.69 34.01
CA LEU A 526 -2.44 10.02 33.64
C LEU A 526 -2.67 8.52 33.76
N GLN A 527 -2.75 7.81 32.63
CA GLN A 527 -2.52 6.37 32.62
C GLN A 527 -1.02 6.14 32.55
N GLU A 528 -0.52 5.29 33.45
CA GLU A 528 0.88 4.87 33.42
C GLU A 528 1.21 4.28 32.04
N PRO A 529 2.42 4.54 31.51
CA PRO A 529 2.89 3.87 30.31
C PRO A 529 2.70 2.37 30.44
N ALA A 530 2.22 1.71 29.39
CA ALA A 530 2.28 0.25 29.37
C ALA A 530 3.77 -0.14 29.39
N GLU A 531 4.16 -1.00 30.32
CA GLU A 531 5.50 -1.60 30.29
C GLU A 531 5.63 -2.51 29.06
N GLU A 532 6.78 -2.45 28.38
CA GLU A 532 7.11 -3.38 27.29
C GLU A 532 6.95 -4.82 27.78
N ASP A 533 6.30 -5.67 26.97
CA ASP A 533 5.99 -7.06 27.34
C ASP A 533 7.30 -7.82 27.67
N PRO A 534 7.50 -8.26 28.94
CA PRO A 534 8.76 -8.87 29.35
C PRO A 534 9.13 -10.12 28.54
N LEU A 535 8.12 -10.84 28.02
CA LEU A 535 8.34 -12.00 27.16
C LEU A 535 8.95 -11.59 25.81
N VAL A 536 8.47 -10.48 25.23
CA VAL A 536 8.99 -9.98 23.95
C VAL A 536 10.43 -9.50 24.11
N VAL A 537 10.73 -8.78 25.19
CA VAL A 537 12.08 -8.30 25.50
C VAL A 537 13.06 -9.47 25.68
N ASP A 538 12.68 -10.50 26.44
CA ASP A 538 13.50 -11.70 26.65
C ASP A 538 13.80 -12.44 25.35
N VAL A 539 12.76 -12.68 24.53
CA VAL A 539 12.90 -13.42 23.27
C VAL A 539 13.76 -12.66 22.25
N LEU A 540 13.61 -11.34 22.17
CA LEU A 540 14.45 -10.50 21.31
C LEU A 540 15.90 -10.50 21.77
N ALA A 541 16.16 -10.35 23.07
CA ALA A 541 17.52 -10.41 23.61
C ALA A 541 18.21 -11.75 23.31
N ARG A 542 17.45 -12.85 23.35
CA ARG A 542 17.94 -14.18 22.98
C ARG A 542 18.19 -14.31 21.48
N ALA A 543 17.33 -13.74 20.64
CA ALA A 543 17.53 -13.73 19.19
C ALA A 543 18.87 -13.08 18.80
N GLU A 544 19.21 -11.94 19.41
CA GLU A 544 20.48 -11.25 19.14
C GLU A 544 21.73 -12.07 19.55
N GLY A 545 21.57 -13.06 20.44
CA GLY A 545 22.64 -13.96 20.86
C GLY A 545 22.87 -15.17 19.95
N LEU A 546 22.02 -15.41 18.95
CA LEU A 546 22.12 -16.56 18.05
C LEU A 546 23.02 -16.24 16.85
N ASP A 547 23.86 -17.20 16.43
CA ASP A 547 24.72 -17.08 15.25
C ASP A 547 23.95 -17.37 13.94
N ASP A 548 23.06 -18.37 13.96
CA ASP A 548 22.31 -18.80 12.77
C ASP A 548 21.24 -17.76 12.38
N PRO A 549 21.28 -17.21 11.14
CA PRO A 549 20.34 -16.18 10.71
C PRO A 549 18.88 -16.64 10.66
N ALA A 550 18.62 -17.91 10.33
CA ALA A 550 17.25 -18.43 10.22
C ALA A 550 16.63 -18.62 11.61
N ASP A 551 17.41 -19.09 12.57
CA ASP A 551 17.00 -19.21 13.97
C ASP A 551 16.77 -17.83 14.60
N ARG A 552 17.68 -16.87 14.35
CA ARG A 552 17.51 -15.47 14.77
C ARG A 552 16.22 -14.86 14.22
N GLN A 553 15.97 -15.04 12.91
CA GLN A 553 14.77 -14.56 12.25
C GLN A 553 13.50 -15.20 12.83
N ALA A 554 13.53 -16.52 13.08
CA ALA A 554 12.39 -17.24 13.66
C ALA A 554 12.03 -16.71 15.06
N LEU A 555 13.00 -16.45 15.94
CA LEU A 555 12.74 -15.86 17.26
C LEU A 555 12.19 -14.43 17.17
N ARG A 556 12.74 -13.59 16.28
CA ARG A 556 12.19 -12.25 16.06
C ARG A 556 10.74 -12.30 15.55
N MET A 557 10.42 -13.21 14.63
CA MET A 557 9.05 -13.42 14.16
C MET A 557 8.12 -13.92 15.27
N LEU A 558 8.58 -14.82 16.14
CA LEU A 558 7.81 -15.25 17.31
C LEU A 558 7.53 -14.10 18.28
N ALA A 559 8.52 -13.27 18.57
CA ALA A 559 8.35 -12.05 19.38
C ALA A 559 7.36 -11.07 18.73
N ALA A 560 7.46 -10.87 17.41
CA ALA A 560 6.54 -10.04 16.66
C ALA A 560 5.09 -10.57 16.71
N ALA A 561 4.91 -11.89 16.65
CA ALA A 561 3.59 -12.53 16.67
C ALA A 561 2.82 -12.27 17.98
N VAL A 562 3.51 -12.14 19.14
CA VAL A 562 2.88 -11.84 20.44
C VAL A 562 2.05 -10.55 20.39
N GLY A 563 2.57 -9.52 19.71
CA GLY A 563 1.89 -8.22 19.55
C GLY A 563 1.09 -8.08 18.25
N TYR A 564 0.91 -9.15 17.47
CA TYR A 564 0.29 -9.05 16.14
C TYR A 564 -1.13 -8.49 16.18
N HIS A 565 -2.04 -9.09 16.96
CA HIS A 565 -3.45 -8.68 16.99
C HIS A 565 -3.66 -7.29 17.58
N SER A 566 -2.85 -6.89 18.56
CA SER A 566 -2.91 -5.53 19.12
C SER A 566 -2.48 -4.50 18.08
N ARG A 567 -1.40 -4.76 17.33
CA ARG A 567 -0.93 -3.89 16.22
C ARG A 567 -1.95 -3.84 15.07
N GLU A 568 -2.60 -4.95 14.72
CA GLU A 568 -3.68 -4.97 13.72
C GLU A 568 -4.89 -4.12 14.15
N ALA A 569 -5.17 -4.04 15.45
CA ALA A 569 -6.26 -3.22 15.97
C ALA A 569 -5.89 -1.72 16.10
N LYS A 570 -4.60 -1.35 16.15
CA LYS A 570 -4.15 0.05 16.32
C LYS A 570 -4.71 0.99 15.24
N PRO A 571 -4.61 0.72 13.92
CA PRO A 571 -5.16 1.60 12.88
C PRO A 571 -6.65 1.89 13.05
N PHE A 572 -7.44 0.88 13.42
CA PHE A 572 -8.87 1.05 13.71
C PHE A 572 -9.07 2.07 14.84
N TRP A 573 -8.35 1.90 15.96
CA TRP A 573 -8.49 2.78 17.12
C TRP A 573 -7.97 4.19 16.84
N TRP A 574 -6.85 4.33 16.13
CA TRP A 574 -6.35 5.63 15.72
C TRP A 574 -7.37 6.36 14.86
N ALA A 575 -7.95 5.69 13.86
CA ALA A 575 -9.02 6.29 13.06
C ALA A 575 -10.26 6.60 13.91
N HIS A 576 -10.61 5.75 14.88
CA HIS A 576 -11.77 5.99 15.75
C HIS A 576 -11.59 7.27 16.57
N PHE A 577 -10.45 7.45 17.23
CA PHE A 577 -10.17 8.62 18.04
C PHE A 577 -9.95 9.88 17.20
N ASP A 578 -9.34 9.75 16.01
CA ASP A 578 -9.26 10.84 15.04
C ASP A 578 -10.65 11.38 14.66
N ARG A 579 -11.65 10.51 14.43
CA ARG A 579 -13.04 10.97 14.14
C ARG A 579 -13.67 11.76 15.28
N LEU A 580 -13.22 11.56 16.52
CA LEU A 580 -13.72 12.29 17.68
C LEU A 580 -13.11 13.70 17.81
N GLN A 581 -12.08 14.02 17.03
CA GLN A 581 -11.26 15.24 17.14
C GLN A 581 -11.16 16.04 15.84
N SER A 582 -11.00 15.36 14.70
CA SER A 582 -10.68 15.95 13.40
C SER A 582 -11.94 16.35 12.63
N ASP A 583 -11.82 17.29 11.69
CA ASP A 583 -12.94 17.66 10.80
C ASP A 583 -13.36 16.45 9.93
N PRO A 584 -14.66 16.23 9.67
CA PRO A 584 -15.11 15.11 8.82
C PRO A 584 -14.45 15.03 7.43
N ALA A 585 -14.02 16.18 6.88
CA ALA A 585 -13.31 16.21 5.60
C ALA A 585 -11.86 15.68 5.67
N GLU A 586 -11.31 15.52 6.87
CA GLU A 586 -9.91 15.15 7.12
C GLU A 586 -9.74 13.82 7.89
N TRP A 587 -10.84 13.10 8.14
CA TRP A 587 -10.78 11.81 8.85
C TRP A 587 -9.82 10.82 8.18
N MET A 588 -8.99 10.16 8.99
CA MET A 588 -7.96 9.22 8.52
C MET A 588 -8.51 8.00 7.79
N ASP A 589 -9.76 7.61 8.08
CA ASP A 589 -10.46 6.52 7.39
C ASP A 589 -11.94 6.89 7.17
N PRO A 590 -12.23 7.64 6.09
CA PRO A 590 -13.60 7.99 5.73
C PRO A 590 -14.35 6.78 5.17
N ARG A 591 -13.68 5.70 4.75
CA ARG A 591 -14.27 4.58 4.00
C ARG A 591 -15.27 3.78 4.81
N GLY A 592 -14.96 3.57 6.08
CA GLY A 592 -15.84 2.88 7.02
C GLY A 592 -16.96 3.75 7.60
N THR A 593 -17.03 5.04 7.24
CA THR A 593 -17.85 6.01 7.96
C THR A 593 -18.93 6.61 7.05
N LEU A 594 -20.17 6.64 7.52
CA LEU A 594 -21.25 7.39 6.89
C LEU A 594 -21.43 8.72 7.63
N LEU A 595 -21.14 9.83 6.96
CA LEU A 595 -21.58 11.15 7.42
C LEU A 595 -23.05 11.35 7.05
N VAL A 596 -23.86 11.81 8.00
CA VAL A 596 -25.29 12.00 7.76
C VAL A 596 -25.54 13.26 6.94
N ASP A 597 -26.24 13.09 5.81
CA ASP A 597 -26.76 14.17 5.00
C ASP A 597 -28.04 14.72 5.65
N GLY A 598 -27.92 15.86 6.34
CA GLY A 598 -29.05 16.52 7.00
C GLY A 598 -29.38 15.90 8.36
N THR A 599 -30.67 15.72 8.66
CA THR A 599 -31.14 15.24 9.97
C THR A 599 -31.70 13.82 9.86
N PRO A 600 -31.27 12.87 10.71
CA PRO A 600 -31.88 11.53 10.76
C PRO A 600 -33.40 11.58 10.99
N GLU A 601 -34.14 10.68 10.34
CA GLU A 601 -35.57 10.49 10.57
C GLU A 601 -35.78 9.48 11.70
N VAL A 602 -36.56 9.84 12.73
CA VAL A 602 -36.98 8.90 13.78
C VAL A 602 -38.17 8.10 13.27
N VAL A 603 -37.95 6.82 12.96
CA VAL A 603 -38.99 5.90 12.48
C VAL A 603 -39.79 5.33 13.64
N GLU A 604 -39.09 4.90 14.69
CA GLU A 604 -39.67 4.48 15.96
C GLU A 604 -38.88 5.14 17.09
N ASP A 605 -39.58 5.80 18.01
CA ASP A 605 -38.94 6.47 19.14
C ASP A 605 -38.54 5.47 20.25
N TRP A 606 -37.81 5.97 21.24
CA TRP A 606 -37.29 5.19 22.36
C TRP A 606 -38.38 4.39 23.07
N SER A 607 -38.25 3.07 23.06
CA SER A 607 -39.13 2.16 23.77
C SER A 607 -38.35 0.99 24.38
N VAL A 608 -38.94 0.35 25.39
CA VAL A 608 -38.43 -0.91 25.95
C VAL A 608 -39.28 -2.04 25.38
N GLY A 609 -38.70 -2.85 24.50
CA GLY A 609 -39.39 -4.01 23.91
C GLY A 609 -39.81 -5.04 24.96
N ALA A 610 -40.86 -5.82 24.67
CA ALA A 610 -41.35 -6.87 25.56
C ALA A 610 -40.23 -7.85 25.95
N GLY A 611 -39.97 -8.03 27.24
CA GLY A 611 -38.92 -8.89 27.77
C GLY A 611 -37.49 -8.31 27.71
N LYS A 612 -37.31 -7.06 27.29
CA LYS A 612 -36.02 -6.36 27.26
C LYS A 612 -35.88 -5.39 28.44
N HIS A 613 -34.64 -4.98 28.73
CA HIS A 613 -34.30 -4.09 29.85
C HIS A 613 -33.58 -2.79 29.43
N THR A 614 -33.42 -2.56 28.12
CA THR A 614 -32.74 -1.39 27.56
C THR A 614 -33.65 -0.69 26.56
N PHE A 615 -33.54 0.63 26.48
CA PHE A 615 -34.26 1.41 25.47
C PHE A 615 -33.65 1.18 24.09
N SER A 616 -34.51 1.11 23.08
CA SER A 616 -34.12 1.10 21.68
C SER A 616 -35.01 2.00 20.84
N ARG A 617 -34.46 2.56 19.76
CA ARG A 617 -35.17 3.33 18.74
C ARG A 617 -34.77 2.86 17.34
N VAL A 618 -35.60 3.17 16.34
CA VAL A 618 -35.29 2.93 14.94
C VAL A 618 -35.13 4.26 14.23
N LEU A 619 -33.97 4.44 13.58
CA LEU A 619 -33.67 5.64 12.79
C LEU A 619 -33.52 5.28 11.32
N ARG A 620 -33.86 6.23 10.45
CA ARG A 620 -33.47 6.22 9.04
C ARG A 620 -32.44 7.33 8.83
N VAL A 621 -31.29 6.94 8.31
CA VAL A 621 -30.11 7.80 8.15
C VAL A 621 -29.72 7.80 6.68
N ALA A 622 -29.61 9.00 6.08
CA ALA A 622 -29.17 9.17 4.71
C ALA A 622 -27.75 9.74 4.68
N GLY A 623 -26.93 9.29 3.73
CA GLY A 623 -25.57 9.79 3.53
C GLY A 623 -24.94 9.15 2.31
N HIS A 624 -23.61 9.16 2.25
CA HIS A 624 -22.86 8.44 1.24
C HIS A 624 -22.00 7.35 1.89
N LEU A 625 -22.16 6.10 1.44
CA LEU A 625 -21.22 5.04 1.77
C LEU A 625 -20.14 4.98 0.69
N GLU A 626 -18.89 5.11 1.13
CA GLU A 626 -17.76 4.84 0.25
C GLU A 626 -17.76 3.36 -0.18
N PRO A 627 -17.40 3.04 -1.43
CA PRO A 627 -17.35 1.66 -1.90
C PRO A 627 -16.44 0.78 -1.04
N GLY A 628 -16.99 -0.31 -0.51
CA GLY A 628 -16.27 -1.23 0.39
C GLY A 628 -16.47 -0.96 1.88
N SER A 629 -17.41 -0.08 2.24
CA SER A 629 -17.81 0.15 3.63
C SER A 629 -18.26 -1.13 4.34
N ASP A 630 -17.85 -1.28 5.61
CA ASP A 630 -18.30 -2.35 6.51
C ASP A 630 -19.75 -2.15 7.02
N LEU A 631 -20.35 -1.00 6.73
CA LEU A 631 -21.73 -0.66 7.11
C LEU A 631 -22.73 -1.37 6.18
N ARG A 632 -22.98 -2.66 6.46
CA ARG A 632 -23.90 -3.53 5.71
C ARG A 632 -25.07 -4.01 6.57
N ALA A 633 -26.14 -4.48 5.92
CA ALA A 633 -27.27 -5.11 6.62
C ALA A 633 -26.80 -6.27 7.52
N GLY A 634 -27.31 -6.32 8.75
CA GLY A 634 -26.85 -7.22 9.83
C GLY A 634 -25.55 -6.79 10.52
N GLY A 635 -24.89 -5.74 10.03
CA GLY A 635 -23.65 -5.19 10.59
C GLY A 635 -23.88 -4.38 11.87
N LYS A 636 -22.82 -4.28 12.69
CA LYS A 636 -22.78 -3.40 13.86
C LYS A 636 -22.03 -2.12 13.53
N ALA A 637 -22.42 -1.02 14.17
CA ALA A 637 -21.80 0.29 13.96
C ALA A 637 -21.67 1.04 15.29
N TYR A 638 -20.87 2.09 15.27
CA TYR A 638 -20.87 3.15 16.28
C TYR A 638 -21.65 4.35 15.76
N ALA A 639 -22.51 4.93 16.59
CA ALA A 639 -23.12 6.23 16.30
C ALA A 639 -22.24 7.33 16.90
N LEU A 640 -21.90 8.35 16.09
CA LEU A 640 -21.12 9.52 16.50
C LEU A 640 -22.04 10.74 16.69
N TYR A 641 -21.76 11.56 17.68
CA TYR A 641 -22.57 12.70 18.11
C TYR A 641 -21.74 13.97 18.30
N ASP A 642 -22.28 15.10 17.86
CA ASP A 642 -21.68 16.42 17.99
C ASP A 642 -22.78 17.50 18.17
N PRO A 643 -22.99 18.04 19.39
CA PRO A 643 -22.29 17.71 20.64
C PRO A 643 -22.69 16.33 21.21
N PRO A 644 -21.88 15.74 22.13
CA PRO A 644 -22.17 14.43 22.73
C PRO A 644 -23.35 14.46 23.72
N PRO A 645 -24.31 13.51 23.63
CA PRO A 645 -25.36 13.36 24.64
C PRO A 645 -24.80 12.75 25.93
N ALA A 646 -25.51 12.93 27.06
CA ALA A 646 -25.06 12.50 28.38
C ALA A 646 -24.80 10.98 28.53
N TYR A 647 -25.36 10.15 27.64
CA TYR A 647 -25.16 8.71 27.62
C TYR A 647 -24.05 8.25 26.65
N ALA A 648 -23.50 9.15 25.83
CA ALA A 648 -22.41 8.82 24.91
C ALA A 648 -21.09 8.72 25.66
N GLN A 649 -20.22 7.83 25.18
CA GLN A 649 -18.81 7.82 25.59
C GLN A 649 -18.11 9.01 24.95
N THR A 650 -17.17 9.63 25.67
CA THR A 650 -16.30 10.69 25.17
C THR A 650 -14.85 10.30 25.41
N SER A 651 -13.93 10.83 24.60
CA SER A 651 -12.49 10.75 24.87
C SER A 651 -12.04 12.02 25.59
N SER A 652 -10.97 11.94 26.38
CA SER A 652 -10.40 13.06 27.14
C SER A 652 -10.11 14.30 26.27
N THR A 653 -9.78 14.06 25.00
CA THR A 653 -9.34 15.05 24.01
C THR A 653 -10.30 15.20 22.83
N GLY A 654 -11.45 14.51 22.81
CA GLY A 654 -12.44 14.57 21.72
C GLY A 654 -13.55 15.57 22.02
N HIS A 655 -14.02 16.30 20.99
CA HIS A 655 -15.20 17.17 21.13
C HIS A 655 -16.51 16.44 20.78
N ARG A 656 -16.41 15.23 20.20
CA ARG A 656 -17.53 14.35 19.86
C ARG A 656 -17.63 13.17 20.82
N GLY A 657 -18.81 12.54 20.85
CA GLY A 657 -19.04 11.30 21.61
C GLY A 657 -19.59 10.17 20.74
N TRP A 658 -19.56 8.94 21.26
CA TRP A 658 -20.06 7.77 20.53
C TRP A 658 -20.85 6.76 21.36
N THR A 659 -21.65 5.91 20.69
CA THR A 659 -22.34 4.76 21.29
C THR A 659 -22.06 3.47 20.51
N ARG A 660 -22.09 2.31 21.19
CA ARG A 660 -21.76 0.98 20.62
C ARG A 660 -22.97 0.12 20.23
N GLY A 661 -24.18 0.60 20.51
CA GLY A 661 -25.43 -0.18 20.44
C GLY A 661 -26.18 -0.10 19.11
N VAL A 662 -25.49 0.13 17.99
CA VAL A 662 -26.12 0.28 16.68
C VAL A 662 -26.03 -1.01 15.86
N GLU A 663 -27.16 -1.39 15.27
CA GLU A 663 -27.28 -2.51 14.33
C GLU A 663 -27.98 -2.03 13.05
N ILE A 664 -27.42 -2.37 11.90
CA ILE A 664 -27.94 -1.96 10.59
C ILE A 664 -28.96 -3.02 10.14
N LEU A 665 -30.21 -2.62 9.97
CA LEU A 665 -31.29 -3.52 9.52
C LEU A 665 -31.27 -3.69 8.00
N ASP A 666 -31.16 -2.59 7.27
CA ASP A 666 -31.06 -2.60 5.82
C ASP A 666 -30.26 -1.40 5.29
N VAL A 667 -29.81 -1.56 4.05
CA VAL A 667 -29.11 -0.53 3.27
C VAL A 667 -29.78 -0.48 1.91
N THR A 668 -30.21 0.71 1.51
CA THR A 668 -30.82 0.96 0.19
C THR A 668 -30.17 2.15 -0.47
N SER A 669 -30.07 2.16 -1.79
CA SER A 669 -29.58 3.34 -2.53
C SER A 669 -30.77 4.01 -3.22
N GLN A 670 -30.87 5.33 -3.06
CA GLN A 670 -31.93 6.16 -3.65
C GLN A 670 -31.32 7.14 -4.65
N HIS A 671 -32.02 7.41 -5.75
CA HIS A 671 -31.58 8.41 -6.73
C HIS A 671 -31.63 9.82 -6.13
N ALA A 672 -30.52 10.54 -6.23
CA ALA A 672 -30.33 11.87 -5.67
C ALA A 672 -29.55 12.74 -6.66
N PRO A 673 -30.23 13.57 -7.47
CA PRO A 673 -29.60 14.39 -8.52
C PRO A 673 -28.54 15.36 -8.00
N ASP A 674 -28.68 15.78 -6.73
CA ASP A 674 -27.78 16.73 -6.08
C ASP A 674 -26.56 16.05 -5.42
N ALA A 675 -26.48 14.72 -5.44
CA ALA A 675 -25.36 13.97 -4.89
C ALA A 675 -24.24 13.79 -5.93
N PRO A 676 -22.95 13.79 -5.53
CA PRO A 676 -21.81 13.65 -6.45
C PRO A 676 -21.84 12.40 -7.33
N SER A 677 -22.46 11.32 -6.82
CA SER A 677 -22.61 10.02 -7.49
C SER A 677 -23.97 9.84 -8.17
N GLY A 678 -24.88 10.83 -8.07
CA GLY A 678 -26.27 10.73 -8.52
C GLY A 678 -27.19 9.86 -7.65
N ASN A 679 -26.67 9.27 -6.56
CA ASN A 679 -27.42 8.47 -5.59
C ASN A 679 -27.00 8.81 -4.14
N ARG A 680 -27.87 8.53 -3.16
CA ARG A 680 -27.58 8.54 -1.72
C ARG A 680 -27.89 7.18 -1.11
N ASP A 681 -27.11 6.79 -0.11
CA ASP A 681 -27.34 5.57 0.66
C ASP A 681 -28.20 5.88 1.88
N VAL A 682 -29.22 5.05 2.08
CA VAL A 682 -30.21 5.16 3.16
C VAL A 682 -30.16 3.89 3.98
N LEU A 683 -29.78 4.05 5.26
CA LEU A 683 -29.65 2.97 6.22
C LEU A 683 -30.81 3.05 7.23
N ARG A 684 -31.51 1.95 7.44
CA ARG A 684 -32.39 1.80 8.61
C ARG A 684 -31.60 1.12 9.72
N ILE A 685 -31.48 1.77 10.86
CA ILE A 685 -30.68 1.30 11.99
C ILE A 685 -31.53 1.15 13.25
N VAL A 686 -31.19 0.18 14.09
CA VAL A 686 -31.65 0.11 15.48
C VAL A 686 -30.54 0.64 16.37
N GLU A 687 -30.85 1.64 17.17
CA GLU A 687 -29.96 2.12 18.21
C GLU A 687 -30.45 1.64 19.59
N ARG A 688 -29.53 1.13 20.41
CA ARG A 688 -29.81 0.64 21.77
C ARG A 688 -28.96 1.37 22.79
N LEU A 689 -29.58 1.85 23.86
CA LEU A 689 -28.87 2.52 24.95
C LEU A 689 -28.15 1.54 25.88
N PRO A 690 -27.06 1.98 26.54
CA PRO A 690 -26.47 1.26 27.65
C PRO A 690 -27.47 0.98 28.77
N LYS A 691 -27.25 -0.09 29.53
CA LYS A 691 -28.10 -0.43 30.68
C LYS A 691 -28.10 0.71 31.70
N GLY A 692 -29.27 1.21 32.06
CA GLY A 692 -29.46 2.29 33.04
C GLY A 692 -29.34 3.70 32.48
N ALA A 693 -29.10 3.88 31.18
CA ALA A 693 -29.09 5.20 30.55
C ALA A 693 -30.50 5.75 30.29
N THR A 694 -30.63 7.07 30.38
CA THR A 694 -31.90 7.79 30.14
C THR A 694 -31.97 8.26 28.67
N PRO A 695 -33.10 8.05 27.97
CA PRO A 695 -33.29 8.53 26.60
C PRO A 695 -33.23 10.06 26.45
N GLY A 696 -32.71 10.53 25.31
CA GLY A 696 -32.65 11.94 24.93
C GLY A 696 -33.04 12.16 23.45
N PRO A 697 -33.25 13.43 23.03
CA PRO A 697 -33.66 13.77 21.67
C PRO A 697 -32.49 13.78 20.66
N ASP A 698 -31.24 13.68 21.13
CA ASP A 698 -30.05 13.81 20.31
C ASP A 698 -29.99 12.77 19.18
N LEU A 699 -29.53 13.18 18.01
CA LEU A 699 -29.44 12.35 16.81
C LEU A 699 -27.97 12.21 16.37
N PRO A 700 -27.57 11.05 15.83
CA PRO A 700 -26.20 10.85 15.40
C PRO A 700 -25.88 11.71 14.16
N MET A 701 -24.69 12.30 14.15
CA MET A 701 -24.15 13.02 13.00
C MET A 701 -23.45 12.10 11.99
N ALA A 702 -23.05 10.91 12.42
CA ALA A 702 -22.36 9.92 11.58
C ALA A 702 -22.48 8.51 12.15
N LEU A 703 -22.24 7.51 11.30
CA LEU A 703 -22.06 6.10 11.67
C LEU A 703 -20.64 5.67 11.32
N ALA A 704 -19.95 5.00 12.24
CA ALA A 704 -18.58 4.51 12.05
C ALA A 704 -18.51 2.99 12.28
N PRO A 705 -17.43 2.30 11.84
CA PRO A 705 -17.30 0.85 12.04
C PRO A 705 -17.23 0.48 13.52
N SER A 706 -17.73 -0.70 13.87
CA SER A 706 -17.59 -1.26 15.22
C SER A 706 -16.19 -1.82 15.47
N ALA A 707 -15.79 -1.94 16.74
CA ALA A 707 -14.51 -2.55 17.11
C ALA A 707 -14.28 -3.94 16.49
N PRO A 708 -13.01 -4.27 16.14
CA PRO A 708 -12.62 -5.60 15.67
C PRO A 708 -13.04 -6.73 16.65
N PRO A 709 -13.22 -7.96 16.16
CA PRO A 709 -13.51 -9.10 17.02
C PRO A 709 -12.41 -9.34 18.06
N PRO A 710 -12.76 -9.76 19.30
CA PRO A 710 -11.77 -10.07 20.32
C PRO A 710 -10.94 -11.32 19.95
N THR A 711 -9.65 -11.26 20.27
CA THR A 711 -8.62 -12.27 19.95
C THR A 711 -7.94 -12.94 21.16
N PRO A 712 -8.49 -12.98 22.39
CA PRO A 712 -7.74 -13.39 23.58
C PRO A 712 -7.27 -14.85 23.54
N THR A 713 -8.04 -15.76 22.93
CA THR A 713 -7.62 -17.17 22.80
C THR A 713 -6.49 -17.34 21.79
N ILE A 714 -6.46 -16.51 20.76
CA ILE A 714 -5.43 -16.55 19.71
C ILE A 714 -4.13 -15.98 20.27
N GLU A 715 -4.20 -14.82 20.93
CA GLU A 715 -3.07 -14.21 21.64
C GLU A 715 -2.49 -15.14 22.71
N ALA A 716 -3.34 -15.81 23.49
CA ALA A 716 -2.90 -16.78 24.48
C ALA A 716 -2.19 -17.98 23.84
N ALA A 717 -2.70 -18.50 22.72
CA ALA A 717 -2.08 -19.62 22.01
C ALA A 717 -0.68 -19.27 21.46
N ILE A 718 -0.54 -18.08 20.87
CA ILE A 718 0.77 -17.56 20.44
C ILE A 718 1.70 -17.44 21.64
N ARG A 719 1.26 -16.78 22.71
CA ARG A 719 2.08 -16.59 23.93
C ARG A 719 2.56 -17.92 24.49
N THR A 720 1.68 -18.92 24.63
CA THR A 720 2.07 -20.25 25.13
C THR A 720 3.13 -20.93 24.25
N LEU A 721 3.02 -20.81 22.92
CA LEU A 721 4.05 -21.33 22.02
C LEU A 721 5.38 -20.60 22.22
N VAL A 722 5.37 -19.26 22.29
CA VAL A 722 6.57 -18.45 22.50
C VAL A 722 7.24 -18.75 23.85
N GLU A 723 6.45 -18.90 24.92
CA GLU A 723 6.94 -19.30 26.26
C GLU A 723 7.56 -20.70 26.28
N SER A 724 7.19 -21.58 25.34
CA SER A 724 7.77 -22.92 25.24
C SER A 724 9.15 -22.96 24.58
N VAL A 725 9.59 -21.85 23.97
CA VAL A 725 10.87 -21.75 23.26
C VAL A 725 12.00 -21.46 24.25
N GLY A 726 12.76 -22.50 24.60
CA GLY A 726 13.99 -22.42 25.39
C GLY A 726 15.21 -22.01 24.55
N ASP A 727 16.42 -22.03 25.13
CA ASP A 727 17.65 -21.54 24.48
C ASP A 727 17.86 -22.11 23.06
N ASP A 728 17.51 -23.39 22.86
CA ASP A 728 17.41 -24.01 21.54
C ASP A 728 15.97 -23.94 21.00
N LEU A 729 15.82 -23.58 19.72
CA LEU A 729 14.51 -23.56 19.07
C LEU A 729 13.91 -24.97 18.99
N PRO A 730 12.65 -25.14 19.43
CA PRO A 730 12.04 -26.46 19.49
C PRO A 730 11.65 -26.95 18.09
N ASP A 731 11.64 -28.28 17.98
CA ASP A 731 11.22 -29.03 16.79
C ASP A 731 9.69 -29.01 16.63
N LEU A 732 9.16 -27.85 16.25
CA LEU A 732 7.73 -27.61 16.05
C LEU A 732 7.43 -27.22 14.60
N PRO A 733 6.25 -27.56 14.07
CA PRO A 733 5.91 -27.28 12.68
C PRO A 733 5.87 -25.78 12.36
N ALA A 734 5.44 -24.95 13.31
CA ALA A 734 5.48 -23.49 13.16
C ALA A 734 6.92 -22.95 13.15
N VAL A 735 7.83 -23.55 13.91
CA VAL A 735 9.24 -23.11 13.97
C VAL A 735 9.98 -23.51 12.69
N ASP A 736 9.78 -24.72 12.18
CA ASP A 736 10.31 -25.16 10.88
C ASP A 736 9.88 -24.22 9.74
N LEU A 737 8.61 -23.80 9.79
CA LEU A 737 8.03 -22.87 8.84
C LEU A 737 8.68 -21.48 8.93
N LEU A 738 8.85 -20.95 10.13
CA LEU A 738 9.50 -19.66 10.34
C LEU A 738 10.98 -19.67 9.89
N ARG A 739 11.68 -20.79 10.06
CA ARG A 739 13.05 -21.00 9.56
C ARG A 739 13.12 -21.23 8.04
N ARG A 740 11.98 -21.39 7.35
CA ARG A 740 11.89 -21.83 5.95
C ARG A 740 12.71 -23.10 5.66
N MET A 741 12.76 -24.02 6.62
CA MET A 741 13.47 -25.29 6.44
C MET A 741 12.63 -26.25 5.60
N PRO A 742 13.24 -27.09 4.75
CA PRO A 742 12.55 -28.22 4.15
C PRO A 742 11.78 -29.04 5.21
N PRO A 743 10.55 -29.50 4.91
CA PRO A 743 9.77 -30.34 5.81
C PRO A 743 10.58 -31.48 6.43
N ARG A 744 10.55 -31.59 7.76
CA ARG A 744 11.24 -32.68 8.46
C ARG A 744 10.45 -33.97 8.35
N THR A 745 11.12 -35.01 7.87
CA THR A 745 10.59 -36.34 7.60
C THR A 745 11.42 -37.40 8.32
N ARG A 746 10.84 -38.58 8.59
CA ARG A 746 11.51 -39.63 9.37
C ARG A 746 12.52 -40.43 8.56
N ALA A 747 12.29 -40.64 7.27
CA ALA A 747 13.10 -41.59 6.49
C ALA A 747 13.43 -41.14 5.07
N LEU A 748 12.69 -40.19 4.49
CA LEU A 748 12.78 -39.87 3.06
C LEU A 748 12.82 -38.37 2.79
N PRO A 749 13.59 -37.87 1.80
CA PRO A 749 13.27 -36.57 1.21
C PRO A 749 11.83 -36.60 0.64
N LEU A 750 11.20 -35.44 0.47
CA LEU A 750 9.83 -35.36 -0.05
C LEU A 750 9.67 -36.22 -1.33
N PRO A 751 8.70 -37.16 -1.36
CA PRO A 751 8.44 -37.99 -2.53
C PRO A 751 8.22 -37.13 -3.79
N ARG A 752 9.00 -37.33 -4.84
CA ARG A 752 8.75 -36.64 -6.11
C ARG A 752 7.74 -37.43 -6.93
N PRO A 753 6.60 -36.85 -7.31
CA PRO A 753 5.63 -37.57 -8.12
C PRO A 753 6.19 -37.82 -9.53
N ASP A 754 6.07 -39.07 -10.01
CA ASP A 754 6.48 -39.45 -11.38
C ASP A 754 5.58 -38.80 -12.45
N ASP A 755 4.33 -38.49 -12.11
CA ASP A 755 3.38 -37.73 -12.90
C ASP A 755 2.31 -37.03 -12.02
N VAL A 756 1.43 -36.24 -12.64
CA VAL A 756 0.37 -35.49 -11.92
C VAL A 756 -0.65 -36.41 -11.25
N THR A 757 -0.86 -37.63 -11.75
CA THR A 757 -1.79 -38.57 -11.12
C THR A 757 -1.25 -39.10 -9.80
N GLY A 758 0.08 -39.22 -9.65
CA GLY A 758 0.75 -39.61 -8.41
C GLY A 758 0.95 -38.48 -7.38
N THR A 759 0.52 -37.25 -7.66
CA THR A 759 0.74 -36.11 -6.75
C THR A 759 -0.07 -36.25 -5.45
N THR A 760 -1.27 -36.82 -5.52
CA THR A 760 -2.11 -37.02 -4.32
C THR A 760 -1.48 -38.05 -3.40
N GLU A 761 -1.01 -39.17 -3.95
CA GLU A 761 -0.31 -40.23 -3.23
C GLU A 761 1.01 -39.72 -2.64
N ALA A 762 1.80 -38.93 -3.40
CA ALA A 762 3.03 -38.32 -2.89
C ALA A 762 2.78 -37.37 -1.71
N ILE A 763 1.68 -36.61 -1.73
CA ILE A 763 1.27 -35.76 -0.60
C ILE A 763 0.88 -36.63 0.61
N ILE A 764 0.12 -37.71 0.41
CA ILE A 764 -0.26 -38.63 1.50
C ILE A 764 0.99 -39.26 2.12
N ASP A 765 1.87 -39.82 1.31
CA ASP A 765 3.11 -40.46 1.76
C ASP A 765 4.02 -39.49 2.50
N ALA A 766 4.14 -38.24 2.00
CA ALA A 766 4.88 -37.19 2.68
C ALA A 766 4.29 -36.89 4.07
N ILE A 767 2.97 -36.71 4.19
CA ILE A 767 2.31 -36.41 5.47
C ILE A 767 2.49 -37.55 6.47
N LEU A 768 2.39 -38.80 6.01
CA LEU A 768 2.59 -39.98 6.85
C LEU A 768 4.02 -40.08 7.39
N ASP A 769 5.02 -39.61 6.63
CA ASP A 769 6.43 -39.59 7.03
C ASP A 769 6.86 -38.34 7.80
N LEU A 770 6.01 -37.31 7.93
CA LEU A 770 6.35 -36.09 8.68
C LEU A 770 6.70 -36.39 10.15
N ASP A 771 7.72 -35.70 10.66
CA ASP A 771 8.16 -35.78 12.04
C ASP A 771 7.89 -34.49 12.82
N GLY A 772 6.61 -34.17 13.02
CA GLY A 772 6.21 -32.97 13.75
C GLY A 772 6.52 -31.69 12.98
N SER A 773 6.27 -31.69 11.67
CA SER A 773 6.65 -30.61 10.76
C SER A 773 5.47 -30.17 9.88
N TYR A 774 5.73 -29.32 8.89
CA TYR A 774 4.72 -28.83 7.95
C TYR A 774 4.89 -29.44 6.56
N LEU A 775 3.83 -29.45 5.75
CA LEU A 775 3.89 -29.69 4.32
C LEU A 775 3.11 -28.59 3.60
N ALA A 776 3.72 -27.95 2.61
CA ALA A 776 3.09 -26.91 1.82
C ALA A 776 2.65 -27.44 0.44
N VAL A 777 1.45 -27.04 0.02
CA VAL A 777 0.89 -27.34 -1.30
C VAL A 777 0.32 -26.07 -1.90
N GLN A 778 0.98 -25.56 -2.94
CA GLN A 778 0.46 -24.48 -3.76
C GLN A 778 -0.33 -25.07 -4.93
N GLY A 779 -1.60 -24.68 -5.04
CA GLY A 779 -2.42 -25.08 -6.18
C GLY A 779 -3.04 -23.89 -6.92
N PRO A 780 -2.53 -23.55 -8.10
CA PRO A 780 -3.09 -22.50 -8.97
C PRO A 780 -4.58 -22.69 -9.34
N PRO A 781 -5.24 -21.69 -9.95
CA PRO A 781 -6.63 -21.78 -10.39
C PRO A 781 -6.92 -23.00 -11.27
N GLY A 782 -7.95 -23.76 -10.88
CA GLY A 782 -8.43 -24.90 -11.64
C GLY A 782 -7.56 -26.16 -11.55
N THR A 783 -6.53 -26.21 -10.70
CA THR A 783 -5.69 -27.40 -10.52
C THR A 783 -6.30 -28.49 -9.64
N GLY A 784 -7.44 -28.19 -9.02
CA GLY A 784 -8.18 -29.14 -8.19
C GLY A 784 -7.73 -29.16 -6.73
N LYS A 785 -7.18 -28.07 -6.17
CA LYS A 785 -6.81 -27.99 -4.72
C LYS A 785 -7.82 -28.63 -3.78
N THR A 786 -9.09 -28.23 -3.86
CA THR A 786 -10.15 -28.75 -2.99
C THR A 786 -10.39 -30.25 -3.22
N TYR A 787 -10.29 -30.71 -4.47
CA TYR A 787 -10.37 -32.13 -4.81
C TYR A 787 -9.20 -32.92 -4.19
N THR A 788 -7.97 -32.47 -4.41
CA THR A 788 -6.75 -33.09 -3.83
C THR A 788 -6.79 -33.07 -2.31
N GLY A 789 -7.11 -31.92 -1.70
CA GLY A 789 -7.24 -31.78 -0.25
C GLY A 789 -8.30 -32.72 0.34
N GLY A 790 -9.47 -32.81 -0.29
CA GLY A 790 -10.53 -33.74 0.13
C GLY A 790 -10.10 -35.20 0.11
N HIS A 791 -9.41 -35.63 -0.96
CA HIS A 791 -8.90 -37.00 -1.10
C HIS A 791 -7.78 -37.32 -0.10
N VAL A 792 -6.84 -36.39 0.10
CA VAL A 792 -5.76 -36.52 1.09
C VAL A 792 -6.36 -36.67 2.50
N ILE A 793 -7.28 -35.77 2.88
CA ILE A 793 -7.90 -35.79 4.22
C ILE A 793 -8.71 -37.07 4.44
N ALA A 794 -9.52 -37.48 3.46
CA ALA A 794 -10.32 -38.70 3.55
C ALA A 794 -9.43 -39.94 3.68
N ALA A 795 -8.33 -40.02 2.93
CA ALA A 795 -7.37 -41.12 3.00
C ALA A 795 -6.66 -41.19 4.37
N LEU A 796 -6.22 -40.05 4.91
CA LEU A 796 -5.61 -39.98 6.24
C LEU A 796 -6.59 -40.41 7.34
N ALA A 797 -7.83 -39.90 7.31
CA ALA A 797 -8.87 -40.30 8.26
C ALA A 797 -9.21 -41.79 8.18
N ALA A 798 -9.25 -42.37 6.96
CA ALA A 798 -9.44 -43.81 6.77
C ALA A 798 -8.30 -44.65 7.36
N GLN A 799 -7.07 -44.10 7.45
CA GLN A 799 -5.93 -44.72 8.13
C GLN A 799 -5.92 -44.48 9.66
N GLY A 800 -6.95 -43.86 10.21
CA GLY A 800 -7.08 -43.65 11.66
C GLY A 800 -6.59 -42.29 12.16
N TRP A 801 -6.14 -41.39 11.26
CA TRP A 801 -5.64 -40.07 11.66
C TRP A 801 -6.77 -39.14 12.09
N LYS A 802 -6.47 -38.31 13.08
CA LYS A 802 -7.33 -37.21 13.54
C LYS A 802 -6.95 -35.96 12.77
N VAL A 803 -7.87 -35.45 11.95
CA VAL A 803 -7.60 -34.32 11.05
C VAL A 803 -8.42 -33.11 11.45
N GLY A 804 -7.75 -31.96 11.64
CA GLY A 804 -8.39 -30.66 11.76
C GLY A 804 -8.43 -29.95 10.41
N VAL A 805 -9.50 -29.22 10.10
CA VAL A 805 -9.59 -28.32 8.94
C VAL A 805 -9.91 -26.91 9.41
N VAL A 806 -9.00 -25.98 9.17
CA VAL A 806 -9.13 -24.56 9.51
C VAL A 806 -9.05 -23.68 8.28
N ALA A 807 -9.87 -22.63 8.24
CA ALA A 807 -9.79 -21.57 7.23
C ALA A 807 -10.27 -20.24 7.80
N GLN A 808 -10.13 -19.16 7.02
CA GLN A 808 -10.59 -17.82 7.40
C GLN A 808 -12.11 -17.72 7.58
N SER A 809 -12.90 -18.44 6.77
CA SER A 809 -14.36 -18.33 6.76
C SER A 809 -15.05 -19.68 6.86
N HIS A 810 -16.27 -19.68 7.39
CA HIS A 810 -17.08 -20.90 7.49
C HIS A 810 -17.39 -21.52 6.12
N ALA A 811 -17.63 -20.71 5.09
CA ALA A 811 -17.93 -21.21 3.75
C ALA A 811 -16.76 -22.02 3.15
N VAL A 812 -15.52 -21.58 3.37
CA VAL A 812 -14.32 -22.31 2.92
C VAL A 812 -14.19 -23.65 3.64
N VAL A 813 -14.35 -23.65 4.97
CA VAL A 813 -14.36 -24.87 5.78
C VAL A 813 -15.40 -25.86 5.25
N GLU A 814 -16.64 -25.40 5.06
CA GLU A 814 -17.75 -26.25 4.61
C GLU A 814 -17.52 -26.83 3.22
N ASN A 815 -16.92 -26.07 2.31
CA ASN A 815 -16.54 -26.54 0.98
C ASN A 815 -15.51 -27.69 1.06
N MET A 816 -14.49 -27.55 1.91
CA MET A 816 -13.52 -28.63 2.14
C MET A 816 -14.19 -29.86 2.78
N LEU A 817 -15.05 -29.69 3.79
CA LEU A 817 -15.77 -30.82 4.41
C LEU A 817 -16.66 -31.57 3.41
N ARG A 818 -17.28 -30.87 2.44
CA ARG A 818 -18.01 -31.51 1.35
C ARG A 818 -17.10 -32.31 0.44
N ALA A 819 -15.96 -31.77 0.05
CA ALA A 819 -14.99 -32.50 -0.76
C ALA A 819 -14.42 -33.74 -0.06
N VAL A 820 -14.25 -33.69 1.26
CA VAL A 820 -13.87 -34.85 2.09
C VAL A 820 -14.97 -35.93 2.07
N HIS A 821 -16.23 -35.51 2.18
CA HIS A 821 -17.36 -36.44 2.09
C HIS A 821 -17.46 -37.09 0.70
N ASP A 822 -17.34 -36.27 -0.36
CA ASP A 822 -17.39 -36.72 -1.75
C ASP A 822 -16.23 -37.67 -2.10
N ALA A 823 -15.08 -37.53 -1.42
CA ALA A 823 -13.94 -38.44 -1.52
C ALA A 823 -14.14 -39.77 -0.77
N GLY A 824 -15.26 -39.95 -0.05
CA GLY A 824 -15.69 -41.24 0.51
C GLY A 824 -15.72 -41.33 2.03
N LEU A 825 -15.45 -40.25 2.78
CA LEU A 825 -15.57 -40.27 4.24
C LEU A 825 -17.04 -40.08 4.67
N ALA A 826 -17.56 -41.00 5.49
CA ALA A 826 -18.95 -40.91 5.96
C ALA A 826 -19.17 -39.70 6.89
N ALA A 827 -20.33 -39.04 6.77
CA ALA A 827 -20.67 -37.82 7.49
C ALA A 827 -20.58 -37.94 9.03
N GLU A 828 -20.77 -39.14 9.59
CA GLU A 828 -20.61 -39.44 11.02
C GLU A 828 -19.16 -39.31 11.54
N HIS A 829 -18.18 -39.32 10.64
CA HIS A 829 -16.76 -39.06 10.93
C HIS A 829 -16.37 -37.60 10.68
N ILE A 830 -17.32 -36.72 10.32
CA ILE A 830 -17.09 -35.31 10.03
C ILE A 830 -17.88 -34.45 11.01
N GLY A 831 -17.21 -33.59 11.77
CA GLY A 831 -17.84 -32.72 12.77
C GLY A 831 -17.61 -31.23 12.49
N LYS A 832 -18.63 -30.39 12.72
CA LYS A 832 -18.51 -28.92 12.67
C LYS A 832 -19.39 -28.26 13.73
N LYS A 833 -18.99 -27.10 14.23
CA LYS A 833 -19.79 -26.30 15.16
C LYS A 833 -21.17 -25.96 14.58
N ALA A 834 -22.23 -26.16 15.36
CA ALA A 834 -23.58 -25.68 15.03
C ALA A 834 -23.59 -24.14 14.87
N GLN A 835 -24.31 -23.66 13.85
CA GLN A 835 -24.60 -22.25 13.59
C GLN A 835 -26.10 -21.97 13.76
N ASP A 836 -26.47 -20.69 13.82
CA ASP A 836 -27.87 -20.25 13.97
C ASP A 836 -28.75 -20.72 12.79
N GLU A 837 -28.16 -20.87 11.61
CA GLU A 837 -28.77 -21.52 10.44
C GLU A 837 -27.99 -22.79 10.09
N HIS A 838 -28.65 -23.94 10.13
CA HIS A 838 -28.04 -25.22 9.74
C HIS A 838 -28.49 -25.55 8.31
N PRO A 839 -27.57 -25.80 7.35
CA PRO A 839 -27.95 -26.24 6.02
C PRO A 839 -28.67 -27.59 6.10
N ASP A 840 -29.81 -27.72 5.41
CA ASP A 840 -30.58 -28.97 5.31
C ASP A 840 -29.79 -30.09 4.61
N ASP A 841 -28.75 -29.73 3.84
CA ASP A 841 -27.90 -30.60 3.05
C ASP A 841 -26.50 -30.82 3.65
N ALA A 842 -26.33 -30.53 4.94
CA ALA A 842 -25.05 -30.67 5.60
C ALA A 842 -24.55 -32.11 5.63
N VAL A 843 -23.28 -32.29 5.26
CA VAL A 843 -22.60 -33.60 5.20
C VAL A 843 -21.69 -33.85 6.41
N TRP A 844 -22.06 -33.26 7.55
CA TRP A 844 -21.32 -33.33 8.81
C TRP A 844 -22.26 -33.31 10.02
N GLU A 845 -21.79 -33.79 11.16
CA GLU A 845 -22.48 -33.69 12.43
C GLU A 845 -22.33 -32.30 13.05
N SER A 846 -23.46 -31.71 13.46
CA SER A 846 -23.47 -30.45 14.19
C SER A 846 -23.11 -30.62 15.66
N LEU A 847 -22.02 -29.99 16.06
CA LEU A 847 -21.47 -30.00 17.41
C LEU A 847 -21.97 -28.78 18.19
N PRO A 848 -22.76 -28.93 19.28
CA PRO A 848 -23.23 -27.81 20.09
C PRO A 848 -22.08 -27.05 20.79
N GLN A 849 -22.36 -25.85 21.31
CA GLN A 849 -21.34 -25.01 21.96
C GLN A 849 -20.75 -25.64 23.24
N GLY A 850 -19.45 -25.39 23.50
CA GLY A 850 -18.75 -25.86 24.69
C GLY A 850 -17.96 -27.15 24.44
N LYS A 851 -17.92 -28.05 25.44
CA LYS A 851 -17.07 -29.27 25.44
C LYS A 851 -17.50 -30.38 24.46
N HIS A 852 -18.42 -30.12 23.53
CA HIS A 852 -18.96 -31.15 22.64
C HIS A 852 -17.98 -31.60 21.56
N ALA A 853 -17.04 -30.76 21.14
CA ALA A 853 -15.94 -31.18 20.28
C ALA A 853 -15.03 -32.20 21.00
N VAL A 854 -14.80 -32.04 22.30
CA VAL A 854 -14.10 -33.04 23.14
C VAL A 854 -14.91 -34.34 23.23
N ALA A 855 -16.23 -34.26 23.36
CA ALA A 855 -17.10 -35.44 23.38
C ALA A 855 -17.11 -36.19 22.03
N PHE A 856 -17.08 -35.46 20.91
CA PHE A 856 -16.91 -36.05 19.58
C PHE A 856 -15.53 -36.72 19.46
N HIS A 857 -14.47 -36.06 19.92
CA HIS A 857 -13.12 -36.60 19.94
C HIS A 857 -13.02 -37.92 20.74
N ALA A 858 -13.66 -37.97 21.90
CA ALA A 858 -13.60 -39.12 22.81
C ALA A 858 -14.41 -40.35 22.35
N ARG A 859 -15.45 -40.16 21.52
CA ARG A 859 -16.35 -41.25 21.10
C ARG A 859 -15.96 -41.91 19.77
N GLN A 860 -15.05 -41.30 19.00
CA GLN A 860 -14.63 -41.84 17.71
C GLN A 860 -13.54 -42.92 17.92
N PRO A 861 -13.78 -44.19 17.54
CA PRO A 861 -12.81 -45.27 17.71
C PRO A 861 -11.69 -45.28 16.66
N GLY A 862 -11.83 -44.48 15.59
CA GLY A 862 -10.87 -44.36 14.48
C GLY A 862 -10.65 -42.90 14.07
N GLY A 863 -10.16 -42.69 12.85
CA GLY A 863 -9.88 -41.36 12.31
C GLY A 863 -11.14 -40.58 12.01
N PHE A 864 -11.04 -39.25 12.11
CA PHE A 864 -12.17 -38.34 11.91
C PHE A 864 -11.68 -36.95 11.51
N VAL A 865 -12.62 -36.12 11.07
CA VAL A 865 -12.36 -34.74 10.63
C VAL A 865 -13.19 -33.77 11.45
N ILE A 866 -12.57 -32.69 11.95
CA ILE A 866 -13.29 -31.55 12.56
C ILE A 866 -12.97 -30.29 11.78
N GLY A 867 -14.00 -29.59 11.30
CA GLY A 867 -13.88 -28.30 10.63
C GLY A 867 -14.23 -27.12 11.55
N GLY A 868 -13.45 -26.04 11.46
CA GLY A 868 -13.66 -24.83 12.26
C GLY A 868 -12.85 -23.62 11.77
N THR A 869 -13.05 -22.49 12.43
CA THR A 869 -12.27 -21.25 12.24
C THR A 869 -11.12 -21.20 13.26
N LYS A 870 -10.21 -20.23 13.11
CA LYS A 870 -9.09 -20.04 14.05
C LYS A 870 -9.49 -19.92 15.53
N TRP A 871 -10.65 -19.34 15.83
CA TRP A 871 -11.18 -19.28 17.20
C TRP A 871 -11.55 -20.66 17.76
N ASP A 872 -11.93 -21.60 16.90
CA ASP A 872 -12.26 -22.96 17.33
C ASP A 872 -10.98 -23.70 17.71
N PHE A 873 -9.92 -23.60 16.89
CA PHE A 873 -8.64 -24.30 17.07
C PHE A 873 -7.72 -23.69 18.14
N THR A 874 -7.98 -22.44 18.56
CA THR A 874 -7.27 -21.81 19.69
C THR A 874 -8.03 -21.92 21.02
N SER A 875 -9.27 -22.42 21.01
CA SER A 875 -10.09 -22.58 22.22
C SER A 875 -9.85 -23.92 22.90
N ARG A 876 -9.12 -23.90 24.02
CA ARG A 876 -8.83 -25.12 24.83
C ARG A 876 -10.07 -25.77 25.46
N ASP A 877 -11.16 -25.02 25.62
CA ASP A 877 -12.45 -25.56 26.07
C ASP A 877 -13.13 -26.45 25.02
N ARG A 878 -12.64 -26.41 23.77
CA ARG A 878 -13.23 -27.12 22.64
C ARG A 878 -12.30 -28.15 22.04
N ILE A 879 -11.05 -27.77 21.79
CA ILE A 879 -10.05 -28.62 21.15
C ILE A 879 -8.91 -28.86 22.16
N PRO A 880 -8.61 -30.12 22.52
CA PRO A 880 -7.47 -30.43 23.38
C PRO A 880 -6.15 -30.07 22.68
N GLU A 881 -5.14 -29.73 23.47
CA GLU A 881 -3.78 -29.48 22.96
C GLU A 881 -3.18 -30.70 22.29
N GLY A 882 -2.54 -30.51 21.12
CA GLY A 882 -2.05 -31.61 20.30
C GLY A 882 -3.13 -32.63 19.92
N GLY A 883 -4.40 -32.17 19.85
CA GLY A 883 -5.57 -33.02 19.65
C GLY A 883 -5.64 -33.69 18.27
N PHE A 884 -4.86 -33.21 17.29
CA PHE A 884 -4.86 -33.70 15.92
C PHE A 884 -3.48 -34.18 15.48
N ASP A 885 -3.46 -35.21 14.63
CA ASP A 885 -2.23 -35.70 14.00
C ASP A 885 -1.78 -34.72 12.90
N VAL A 886 -2.74 -34.10 12.22
CA VAL A 886 -2.50 -33.03 11.23
C VAL A 886 -3.60 -31.96 11.27
N LEU A 887 -3.21 -30.70 11.14
CA LEU A 887 -4.11 -29.58 10.89
C LEU A 887 -3.94 -29.10 9.45
N VAL A 888 -5.02 -29.14 8.67
CA VAL A 888 -5.09 -28.58 7.33
C VAL A 888 -5.51 -27.12 7.41
N VAL A 889 -4.65 -26.23 6.97
CA VAL A 889 -4.96 -24.81 6.76
C VAL A 889 -5.36 -24.64 5.31
N ASP A 890 -6.67 -24.55 5.04
CA ASP A 890 -7.19 -24.30 3.69
C ASP A 890 -7.20 -22.80 3.39
N GLU A 891 -6.99 -22.46 2.12
CA GLU A 891 -6.65 -21.11 1.66
C GLU A 891 -5.48 -20.49 2.46
N ALA A 892 -4.43 -21.27 2.72
CA ALA A 892 -3.22 -20.84 3.42
C ALA A 892 -2.46 -19.68 2.73
N GLY A 893 -2.82 -19.33 1.48
CA GLY A 893 -2.35 -18.11 0.81
C GLY A 893 -3.01 -16.82 1.35
N GLN A 894 -4.11 -16.95 2.09
CA GLN A 894 -4.84 -15.86 2.75
C GLN A 894 -4.70 -15.92 4.28
N PHE A 895 -4.08 -16.93 4.86
CA PHE A 895 -4.06 -17.14 6.31
C PHE A 895 -2.72 -16.68 6.91
N SER A 896 -2.71 -15.72 7.85
CA SER A 896 -1.45 -15.12 8.34
C SER A 896 -0.55 -16.14 9.01
N LEU A 897 0.75 -15.86 8.99
CA LEU A 897 1.72 -16.56 9.81
C LEU A 897 1.36 -16.47 11.30
N ALA A 898 0.99 -15.29 11.81
CA ALA A 898 0.58 -15.13 13.21
C ALA A 898 -0.62 -16.05 13.58
N ASP A 899 -1.67 -16.09 12.75
CA ASP A 899 -2.79 -17.00 12.97
C ASP A 899 -2.36 -18.47 12.80
N THR A 900 -1.44 -18.78 11.88
CA THR A 900 -0.88 -20.13 11.64
C THR A 900 -0.12 -20.64 12.87
N ILE A 901 0.73 -19.79 13.47
CA ILE A 901 1.45 -20.06 14.72
C ILE A 901 0.44 -20.34 15.85
N ALA A 902 -0.63 -19.56 15.94
CA ALA A 902 -1.63 -19.74 16.98
C ALA A 902 -2.34 -21.11 16.86
N VAL A 903 -2.83 -21.45 15.66
CA VAL A 903 -3.59 -22.69 15.44
C VAL A 903 -2.70 -23.94 15.40
N SER A 904 -1.40 -23.82 15.14
CA SER A 904 -0.48 -24.96 15.10
C SER A 904 -0.38 -25.69 16.44
N THR A 905 -0.65 -25.01 17.55
CA THR A 905 -0.70 -25.60 18.90
C THR A 905 -1.79 -26.69 19.08
N SER A 906 -2.69 -26.84 18.10
CA SER A 906 -3.75 -27.84 18.11
C SER A 906 -3.36 -29.17 17.46
N ALA A 907 -2.24 -29.24 16.74
CA ALA A 907 -1.84 -30.42 15.97
C ALA A 907 -0.34 -30.70 16.00
N ARG A 908 0.04 -31.93 15.65
CA ARG A 908 1.45 -32.34 15.55
C ARG A 908 2.09 -31.92 14.22
N ASN A 909 1.34 -32.01 13.13
CA ASN A 909 1.79 -31.64 11.79
C ASN A 909 0.85 -30.61 11.16
N LEU A 910 1.35 -29.87 10.16
CA LEU A 910 0.57 -28.92 9.37
C LEU A 910 0.52 -29.33 7.90
N LEU A 911 -0.65 -29.18 7.26
CA LEU A 911 -0.80 -29.18 5.81
C LEU A 911 -1.31 -27.81 5.37
N LEU A 912 -0.48 -27.06 4.65
CA LEU A 912 -0.83 -25.74 4.12
C LEU A 912 -1.31 -25.89 2.69
N LEU A 913 -2.60 -25.67 2.45
CA LEU A 913 -3.20 -25.76 1.12
C LEU A 913 -3.71 -24.40 0.69
N GLY A 914 -3.27 -23.90 -0.45
CA GLY A 914 -3.70 -22.57 -0.90
C GLY A 914 -2.97 -22.09 -2.12
N ASP A 915 -3.07 -20.79 -2.39
CA ASP A 915 -2.30 -20.14 -3.45
C ASP A 915 -1.99 -18.69 -3.07
N PRO A 916 -0.72 -18.36 -2.78
CA PRO A 916 -0.32 -16.99 -2.41
C PRO A 916 -0.45 -16.00 -3.58
N GLN A 917 -0.62 -16.48 -4.82
CA GLN A 917 -0.80 -15.66 -6.02
C GLN A 917 -2.27 -15.28 -6.30
N GLN A 918 -3.21 -15.78 -5.48
CA GLN A 918 -4.60 -15.32 -5.45
C GLN A 918 -4.79 -14.23 -4.40
N LEU A 919 -6.04 -13.81 -4.11
CA LEU A 919 -6.31 -12.67 -3.23
C LEU A 919 -5.49 -12.78 -1.93
N PRO A 920 -4.70 -11.75 -1.57
CA PRO A 920 -3.87 -11.79 -0.38
C PRO A 920 -4.71 -11.57 0.88
N GLN A 921 -4.11 -11.80 2.04
CA GLN A 921 -4.66 -11.35 3.31
C GLN A 921 -4.74 -9.82 3.37
N VAL A 922 -5.81 -9.31 3.99
CA VAL A 922 -5.92 -7.90 4.32
C VAL A 922 -5.27 -7.66 5.68
N THR A 923 -4.16 -6.93 5.69
CA THR A 923 -3.43 -6.46 6.88
C THR A 923 -3.62 -4.94 7.00
N GLN A 924 -3.80 -4.44 8.22
CA GLN A 924 -3.94 -3.00 8.48
C GLN A 924 -2.78 -2.44 9.33
N GLY A 925 -2.23 -3.24 10.24
CA GLY A 925 -1.15 -2.85 11.14
C GLY A 925 0.23 -2.91 10.50
N ARG A 926 1.20 -2.25 11.13
CA ARG A 926 2.63 -2.41 10.82
C ARG A 926 3.26 -3.36 11.82
N HIS A 927 4.11 -4.25 11.33
CA HIS A 927 4.77 -5.26 12.14
C HIS A 927 6.30 -5.15 11.96
N PRO A 928 7.08 -5.38 13.02
CA PRO A 928 8.54 -5.34 12.95
C PRO A 928 9.10 -6.49 12.10
N GLU A 929 8.34 -7.58 11.98
CA GLU A 929 8.67 -8.77 11.21
C GLU A 929 7.48 -9.17 10.34
N PRO A 930 7.68 -9.93 9.23
CA PRO A 930 6.65 -10.23 8.24
C PRO A 930 5.63 -11.30 8.67
N VAL A 931 5.20 -11.27 9.93
CA VAL A 931 4.21 -12.19 10.52
C VAL A 931 2.78 -11.97 10.04
N ASP A 932 2.56 -10.87 9.31
CA ASP A 932 1.31 -10.50 8.66
C ASP A 932 1.14 -11.11 7.26
N ARG A 933 2.22 -11.66 6.69
CA ARG A 933 2.16 -12.41 5.43
C ARG A 933 1.49 -13.76 5.65
N SER A 934 1.00 -14.35 4.57
CA SER A 934 0.45 -15.70 4.62
C SER A 934 1.54 -16.77 4.72
N ALA A 935 1.21 -17.93 5.31
CA ALA A 935 2.18 -19.00 5.48
C ALA A 935 2.80 -19.48 4.15
N LEU A 936 1.99 -19.61 3.10
CA LEU A 936 2.50 -19.94 1.76
C LEU A 936 3.27 -18.78 1.12
N GLY A 937 2.85 -17.52 1.36
CA GLY A 937 3.57 -16.35 0.86
C GLY A 937 4.95 -16.17 1.50
N TRP A 938 5.11 -16.59 2.77
CA TRP A 938 6.41 -16.64 3.44
C TRP A 938 7.34 -17.69 2.86
N LEU A 939 6.83 -18.89 2.58
CA LEU A 939 7.63 -19.99 2.02
C LEU A 939 8.02 -19.76 0.55
N SER A 940 7.15 -19.11 -0.22
CA SER A 940 7.41 -18.77 -1.64
C SER A 940 8.09 -17.42 -1.83
N ASP A 941 8.41 -16.68 -0.77
CA ASP A 941 9.01 -15.34 -0.88
C ASP A 941 10.28 -15.37 -1.75
N GLY A 942 10.28 -14.54 -2.80
CA GLY A 942 11.29 -14.54 -3.87
C GLY A 942 10.89 -15.31 -5.14
N HIS A 943 9.81 -16.09 -5.11
CA HIS A 943 9.31 -16.91 -6.20
C HIS A 943 7.78 -16.79 -6.34
N ASP A 944 7.24 -16.81 -7.56
CA ASP A 944 5.80 -16.88 -7.75
C ASP A 944 5.26 -18.28 -7.41
N THR A 945 6.12 -19.29 -7.56
CA THR A 945 5.81 -20.70 -7.33
C THR A 945 6.61 -21.28 -6.17
N LEU A 946 6.01 -22.24 -5.46
CA LEU A 946 6.63 -22.88 -4.31
C LEU A 946 7.89 -23.65 -4.75
N PRO A 947 9.05 -23.45 -4.09
CA PRO A 947 10.24 -24.25 -4.33
C PRO A 947 10.01 -25.74 -4.02
N ASP A 948 10.61 -26.62 -4.82
CA ASP A 948 10.37 -28.07 -4.78
C ASP A 948 10.84 -28.71 -3.46
N GLU A 949 11.80 -28.11 -2.77
CA GLU A 949 12.30 -28.54 -1.46
C GLU A 949 11.40 -28.14 -0.29
N LEU A 950 10.52 -27.16 -0.46
CA LEU A 950 9.62 -26.66 0.59
C LEU A 950 8.20 -27.24 0.51
N GLY A 951 7.86 -27.92 -0.60
CA GLY A 951 6.57 -28.59 -0.76
C GLY A 951 6.23 -28.90 -2.21
N TYR A 952 4.93 -28.91 -2.52
CA TYR A 952 4.42 -29.27 -3.84
C TYR A 952 3.72 -28.10 -4.54
N PHE A 953 4.08 -27.86 -5.80
CA PHE A 953 3.33 -27.03 -6.73
C PHE A 953 2.47 -27.92 -7.63
N LEU A 954 1.17 -27.64 -7.77
CA LEU A 954 0.27 -28.37 -8.68
C LEU A 954 0.31 -27.77 -10.09
N PRO A 955 0.99 -28.37 -11.08
CA PRO A 955 1.33 -27.68 -12.32
C PRO A 955 0.25 -27.75 -13.41
N ARG A 956 -0.86 -28.48 -13.20
CA ARG A 956 -1.87 -28.70 -14.25
C ARG A 956 -3.25 -28.19 -13.88
N THR A 957 -3.81 -27.32 -14.72
CA THR A 957 -5.19 -26.83 -14.61
C THR A 957 -6.16 -27.63 -15.47
N TRP A 958 -7.35 -27.90 -14.93
CA TRP A 958 -8.49 -28.52 -15.59
C TRP A 958 -9.49 -27.48 -16.13
N ARG A 959 -9.24 -26.19 -15.88
CA ARG A 959 -10.15 -25.10 -16.22
C ARG A 959 -9.79 -24.37 -17.49
N MET A 960 -8.55 -23.97 -17.70
CA MET A 960 -8.22 -22.98 -18.73
C MET A 960 -7.77 -23.67 -20.02
N HIS A 961 -8.18 -23.15 -21.18
CA HIS A 961 -7.58 -23.52 -22.47
C HIS A 961 -6.08 -23.12 -22.50
N PRO A 962 -5.18 -23.87 -23.19
CA PRO A 962 -3.74 -23.60 -23.23
C PRO A 962 -3.34 -22.14 -23.51
N ALA A 963 -3.98 -21.48 -24.49
CA ALA A 963 -3.70 -20.08 -24.82
C ALA A 963 -4.01 -19.11 -23.66
N LEU A 964 -5.10 -19.35 -22.93
CA LEU A 964 -5.46 -18.55 -21.75
C LEU A 964 -4.55 -18.88 -20.56
N CYS A 965 -4.24 -20.17 -20.39
CA CYS A 965 -3.37 -20.66 -19.33
C CYS A 965 -1.96 -20.08 -19.44
N ALA A 966 -1.42 -19.95 -20.66
CA ALA A 966 -0.11 -19.33 -20.89
C ALA A 966 -0.05 -17.89 -20.37
N ALA A 967 -1.06 -17.07 -20.66
CA ALA A 967 -1.13 -15.69 -20.17
C ALA A 967 -1.20 -15.63 -18.63
N VAL A 968 -2.01 -16.50 -18.00
CA VAL A 968 -2.13 -16.59 -16.54
C VAL A 968 -0.85 -17.14 -15.89
N SER A 969 -0.22 -18.13 -16.53
CA SER A 969 1.02 -18.75 -16.04
C SER A 969 2.19 -17.78 -16.09
N HIS A 970 2.30 -17.01 -17.17
CA HIS A 970 3.30 -15.96 -17.30
C HIS A 970 3.08 -14.86 -16.25
N LEU A 971 1.82 -14.45 -16.06
CA LEU A 971 1.45 -13.43 -15.08
C LEU A 971 1.71 -13.86 -13.64
N SER A 972 1.62 -15.13 -13.24
CA SER A 972 1.55 -15.46 -11.81
C SER A 972 2.19 -16.77 -11.39
N TYR A 973 2.77 -17.54 -12.30
CA TYR A 973 3.23 -18.91 -11.98
C TYR A 973 4.53 -19.28 -12.71
N GLU A 974 5.39 -18.31 -13.04
CA GLU A 974 6.70 -18.56 -13.67
C GLU A 974 6.66 -19.51 -14.88
N ASP A 975 5.60 -19.44 -15.67
CA ASP A 975 5.40 -20.34 -16.82
C ASP A 975 5.36 -21.85 -16.46
N ARG A 976 5.16 -22.21 -15.18
CA ARG A 976 5.03 -23.59 -14.68
C ARG A 976 3.60 -24.15 -14.71
N LEU A 977 2.58 -23.32 -14.93
CA LEU A 977 1.18 -23.75 -14.98
C LEU A 977 0.75 -24.10 -16.42
N GLU A 978 0.40 -25.36 -16.62
CA GLU A 978 -0.01 -25.92 -17.90
C GLU A 978 -1.47 -26.38 -17.87
N SER A 979 -2.11 -26.48 -19.04
CA SER A 979 -3.46 -27.04 -19.15
C SER A 979 -3.44 -28.54 -19.43
N VAL A 980 -4.38 -29.28 -18.85
CA VAL A 980 -4.59 -30.69 -19.25
C VAL A 980 -5.16 -30.79 -20.67
N ALA A 981 -4.87 -31.88 -21.37
CA ALA A 981 -5.25 -32.07 -22.77
C ALA A 981 -6.75 -31.85 -23.06
N LEU A 982 -7.64 -32.28 -22.15
CA LEU A 982 -9.11 -32.11 -22.28
C LEU A 982 -9.53 -30.65 -22.48
N THR A 983 -8.81 -29.70 -21.89
CA THR A 983 -9.15 -28.27 -22.01
C THR A 983 -8.93 -27.71 -23.40
N ALA A 984 -8.04 -28.34 -24.20
CA ALA A 984 -7.77 -27.98 -25.57
C ALA A 984 -8.88 -28.43 -26.54
N ASP A 985 -9.73 -29.38 -26.12
CA ASP A 985 -10.88 -29.85 -26.91
C ASP A 985 -12.07 -28.88 -26.85
N ARG A 986 -12.00 -27.84 -26.00
CA ARG A 986 -13.02 -26.79 -25.95
C ARG A 986 -13.01 -25.97 -27.23
N SER A 987 -14.15 -25.38 -27.59
CA SER A 987 -14.21 -24.46 -28.72
C SER A 987 -15.40 -23.52 -28.63
N LEU A 988 -15.17 -22.27 -29.03
CA LEU A 988 -16.22 -21.25 -29.19
C LEU A 988 -16.22 -20.73 -30.62
N GLU A 989 -17.36 -20.83 -31.30
CA GLU A 989 -17.50 -20.45 -32.70
C GLU A 989 -17.07 -19.00 -32.97
N GLY A 990 -16.05 -18.82 -33.83
CA GLY A 990 -15.58 -17.51 -34.29
C GLY A 990 -14.94 -16.62 -33.21
N VAL A 991 -14.46 -17.21 -32.12
CA VAL A 991 -13.72 -16.51 -31.05
C VAL A 991 -12.47 -17.32 -30.71
N ASP A 992 -11.29 -16.73 -30.90
CA ASP A 992 -10.04 -17.37 -30.52
C ASP A 992 -9.91 -17.48 -28.98
N PRO A 993 -9.29 -18.56 -28.46
CA PRO A 993 -9.04 -18.70 -27.04
C PRO A 993 -7.90 -17.78 -26.60
N GLY A 994 -7.85 -17.46 -25.31
CA GLY A 994 -6.79 -16.61 -24.75
C GLY A 994 -7.31 -15.33 -24.10
N LEU A 995 -6.45 -14.33 -24.01
CA LEU A 995 -6.80 -13.02 -23.46
C LEU A 995 -6.85 -12.00 -24.58
N ARG A 996 -7.81 -11.08 -24.55
CA ARG A 996 -7.86 -9.94 -25.48
C ARG A 996 -8.14 -8.63 -24.75
N THR A 997 -7.64 -7.53 -25.30
CA THR A 997 -7.85 -6.19 -24.72
C THR A 997 -8.70 -5.35 -25.67
N VAL A 998 -9.71 -4.66 -25.11
CA VAL A 998 -10.54 -3.67 -25.81
C VAL A 998 -10.28 -2.30 -25.18
N VAL A 999 -9.72 -1.40 -25.97
CA VAL A 999 -9.44 -0.02 -25.55
C VAL A 999 -10.65 0.87 -25.85
N VAL A 1000 -11.09 1.63 -24.86
CA VAL A 1000 -12.26 2.53 -24.95
C VAL A 1000 -11.85 3.93 -24.51
N ASP A 1001 -11.95 4.91 -25.40
CA ASP A 1001 -11.60 6.29 -25.03
C ASP A 1001 -12.73 6.95 -24.21
N HIS A 1002 -12.41 7.30 -22.96
CA HIS A 1002 -13.23 8.13 -22.10
C HIS A 1002 -12.38 8.94 -21.14
N VAL A 1003 -12.97 9.94 -20.48
CA VAL A 1003 -12.31 10.85 -19.52
C VAL A 1003 -13.26 11.16 -18.36
N GLY A 1004 -12.75 11.35 -17.15
CA GLY A 1004 -13.56 11.76 -15.99
C GLY A 1004 -14.24 10.64 -15.20
N ASN A 1005 -14.22 9.40 -15.68
CA ASN A 1005 -14.78 8.23 -15.01
C ASN A 1005 -13.84 7.66 -13.93
N ALA A 1006 -14.34 7.52 -12.70
CA ALA A 1006 -13.57 7.04 -11.55
C ALA A 1006 -13.93 5.60 -11.15
N VAL A 1007 -15.18 5.38 -10.72
CA VAL A 1007 -15.67 4.09 -10.18
C VAL A 1007 -16.73 3.42 -11.05
N SER A 1008 -17.11 4.09 -12.14
CA SER A 1008 -18.05 3.58 -13.14
C SER A 1008 -17.85 4.28 -14.48
N SER A 1009 -17.96 3.51 -15.56
CA SER A 1009 -17.87 3.97 -16.95
C SER A 1009 -19.05 3.42 -17.75
N PRO A 1010 -20.04 4.25 -18.11
CA PRO A 1010 -21.10 3.89 -19.04
C PRO A 1010 -20.57 3.46 -20.41
N GLU A 1011 -19.47 4.05 -20.87
CA GLU A 1011 -18.81 3.74 -22.14
C GLU A 1011 -18.28 2.30 -22.15
N GLU A 1012 -17.55 1.90 -21.10
CA GLU A 1012 -17.11 0.51 -20.97
C GLU A 1012 -18.30 -0.45 -20.80
N ALA A 1013 -19.36 -0.04 -20.08
CA ALA A 1013 -20.56 -0.85 -19.91
C ALA A 1013 -21.29 -1.10 -21.24
N ALA A 1014 -21.34 -0.11 -22.13
CA ALA A 1014 -21.87 -0.27 -23.49
C ALA A 1014 -21.05 -1.29 -24.29
N VAL A 1015 -19.71 -1.19 -24.23
CA VAL A 1015 -18.81 -2.16 -24.87
C VAL A 1015 -19.01 -3.56 -24.31
N VAL A 1016 -19.16 -3.71 -22.99
CA VAL A 1016 -19.48 -5.00 -22.36
C VAL A 1016 -20.79 -5.57 -22.92
N VAL A 1017 -21.85 -4.77 -23.06
CA VAL A 1017 -23.13 -5.20 -23.65
C VAL A 1017 -22.94 -5.68 -25.09
N ASP A 1018 -22.15 -4.97 -25.89
CA ASP A 1018 -21.89 -5.34 -27.29
C ASP A 1018 -21.09 -6.65 -27.38
N GLN A 1019 -20.08 -6.84 -26.52
CA GLN A 1019 -19.33 -8.09 -26.43
C GLN A 1019 -20.24 -9.26 -26.03
N VAL A 1020 -21.10 -9.08 -25.01
CA VAL A 1020 -22.05 -10.11 -24.58
C VAL A 1020 -23.02 -10.46 -25.72
N ARG A 1021 -23.58 -9.44 -26.39
CA ARG A 1021 -24.54 -9.65 -27.48
C ARG A 1021 -23.93 -10.44 -28.64
N ASP A 1022 -22.67 -10.17 -28.97
CA ASP A 1022 -21.94 -10.90 -30.01
C ASP A 1022 -21.70 -12.38 -29.64
N LEU A 1023 -21.52 -12.67 -28.35
CA LEU A 1023 -21.24 -14.03 -27.86
C LEU A 1023 -22.49 -14.91 -27.74
N LEU A 1024 -23.65 -14.33 -27.44
CA LEU A 1024 -24.88 -15.08 -27.19
C LEU A 1024 -25.33 -15.87 -28.43
N GLY A 1025 -25.61 -17.16 -28.23
CA GLY A 1025 -26.09 -18.06 -29.28
C GLY A 1025 -25.01 -18.71 -30.14
N ARG A 1026 -23.73 -18.26 -30.04
CA ARG A 1026 -22.59 -18.95 -30.67
C ARG A 1026 -22.45 -20.38 -30.13
N SER A 1027 -21.99 -21.30 -30.98
CA SER A 1027 -21.78 -22.68 -30.55
C SER A 1027 -20.59 -22.81 -29.58
N TRP A 1028 -20.84 -23.33 -28.37
CA TRP A 1028 -19.85 -23.60 -27.33
C TRP A 1028 -19.74 -25.11 -27.08
N THR A 1029 -18.51 -25.64 -27.05
CA THR A 1029 -18.21 -27.05 -26.77
C THR A 1029 -17.35 -27.19 -25.52
N ASP A 1030 -17.85 -27.90 -24.52
CA ASP A 1030 -17.11 -28.34 -23.32
C ASP A 1030 -17.67 -29.70 -22.88
N GLY A 1031 -17.13 -30.79 -23.45
CA GLY A 1031 -17.67 -32.15 -23.38
C GLY A 1031 -19.00 -32.36 -24.13
N THR A 1032 -19.83 -31.32 -24.24
CA THR A 1032 -21.07 -31.26 -25.03
C THR A 1032 -21.15 -29.94 -25.78
N THR A 1033 -21.73 -29.96 -26.98
CA THR A 1033 -21.91 -28.77 -27.82
C THR A 1033 -23.32 -28.20 -27.65
N ARG A 1034 -23.41 -26.92 -27.31
CA ARG A 1034 -24.68 -26.19 -27.11
C ARG A 1034 -24.51 -24.69 -27.41
N PRO A 1035 -25.60 -23.94 -27.66
CA PRO A 1035 -25.50 -22.48 -27.75
C PRO A 1035 -25.03 -21.88 -26.42
N LEU A 1036 -24.16 -20.86 -26.51
CA LEU A 1036 -23.68 -20.09 -25.38
C LEU A 1036 -24.80 -19.17 -24.85
N THR A 1037 -24.99 -19.18 -23.53
CA THR A 1037 -26.05 -18.42 -22.83
C THR A 1037 -25.44 -17.40 -21.87
N GLY A 1038 -26.26 -16.49 -21.33
CA GLY A 1038 -25.79 -15.52 -20.33
C GLY A 1038 -25.12 -16.17 -19.11
N HIS A 1039 -25.54 -17.36 -18.70
CA HIS A 1039 -24.95 -18.07 -17.55
C HIS A 1039 -23.49 -18.49 -17.77
N ASP A 1040 -23.07 -18.59 -19.03
CA ASP A 1040 -21.71 -18.94 -19.45
C ASP A 1040 -20.77 -17.73 -19.50
N ILE A 1041 -21.30 -16.53 -19.20
CA ILE A 1041 -20.56 -15.27 -19.21
C ILE A 1041 -20.52 -14.67 -17.81
N LEU A 1042 -19.34 -14.23 -17.43
CA LEU A 1042 -19.09 -13.55 -16.17
C LEU A 1042 -18.47 -12.18 -16.45
N VAL A 1043 -19.01 -11.13 -15.83
CA VAL A 1043 -18.46 -9.78 -15.89
C VAL A 1043 -17.90 -9.40 -14.52
N VAL A 1044 -16.59 -9.20 -14.48
CA VAL A 1044 -15.84 -8.72 -13.32
C VAL A 1044 -15.67 -7.22 -13.41
N ALA A 1045 -16.00 -6.51 -12.34
CA ALA A 1045 -15.69 -5.09 -12.19
C ALA A 1045 -15.01 -4.82 -10.84
N PRO A 1046 -14.05 -3.89 -10.76
CA PRO A 1046 -13.35 -3.55 -9.52
C PRO A 1046 -14.24 -2.86 -8.48
N TYR A 1047 -15.30 -2.18 -8.93
CA TYR A 1047 -16.21 -1.42 -8.06
C TYR A 1047 -17.66 -1.87 -8.20
N ASN A 1048 -18.39 -1.85 -7.08
CA ASN A 1048 -19.83 -2.11 -7.06
C ASN A 1048 -20.62 -1.11 -7.91
N ALA A 1049 -20.17 0.16 -8.01
CA ALA A 1049 -20.80 1.16 -8.88
C ALA A 1049 -20.78 0.69 -10.34
N GLN A 1050 -19.63 0.22 -10.85
CA GLN A 1050 -19.54 -0.35 -12.19
C GLN A 1050 -20.35 -1.65 -12.34
N VAL A 1051 -20.41 -2.51 -11.32
CA VAL A 1051 -21.30 -3.69 -11.33
C VAL A 1051 -22.75 -3.27 -11.60
N TRP A 1052 -23.25 -2.24 -10.92
CA TRP A 1052 -24.61 -1.73 -11.13
C TRP A 1052 -24.77 -1.07 -12.50
N THR A 1053 -23.79 -0.30 -12.96
CA THR A 1053 -23.79 0.32 -14.30
C THR A 1053 -23.92 -0.74 -15.39
N VAL A 1054 -23.11 -1.79 -15.33
CA VAL A 1054 -23.16 -2.91 -16.29
C VAL A 1054 -24.48 -3.67 -16.20
N ARG A 1055 -24.97 -3.99 -14.99
CA ARG A 1055 -26.27 -4.66 -14.83
C ARG A 1055 -27.40 -3.85 -15.46
N ARG A 1056 -27.47 -2.55 -15.18
CA ARG A 1056 -28.48 -1.66 -15.79
C ARG A 1056 -28.37 -1.62 -17.31
N ALA A 1057 -27.16 -1.62 -17.85
CA ALA A 1057 -26.94 -1.64 -19.30
C ALA A 1057 -27.39 -2.97 -19.93
N LEU A 1058 -27.12 -4.12 -19.30
CA LEU A 1058 -27.59 -5.43 -19.73
C LEU A 1058 -29.12 -5.55 -19.65
N ASP A 1059 -29.72 -5.09 -18.55
CA ASP A 1059 -31.17 -5.08 -18.36
C ASP A 1059 -31.87 -4.22 -19.42
N ALA A 1060 -31.33 -3.01 -19.68
CA ALA A 1060 -31.83 -2.12 -20.73
C ALA A 1060 -31.70 -2.73 -22.14
N ALA A 1061 -30.69 -3.57 -22.36
CA ALA A 1061 -30.49 -4.32 -23.59
C ALA A 1061 -31.34 -5.62 -23.67
N GLY A 1062 -32.11 -5.96 -22.63
CA GLY A 1062 -32.91 -7.18 -22.57
C GLY A 1062 -32.10 -8.48 -22.43
N ILE A 1063 -30.86 -8.39 -21.92
CA ILE A 1063 -29.96 -9.53 -21.77
C ILE A 1063 -30.05 -10.08 -20.35
N ALA A 1064 -30.45 -11.35 -20.22
CA ALA A 1064 -30.60 -12.04 -18.93
C ALA A 1064 -29.53 -13.11 -18.70
N GLY A 1065 -29.32 -13.49 -17.43
CA GLY A 1065 -28.50 -14.64 -17.03
C GLY A 1065 -27.00 -14.37 -16.84
N VAL A 1066 -26.50 -13.21 -17.28
CA VAL A 1066 -25.09 -12.80 -17.11
C VAL A 1066 -24.77 -12.51 -15.65
N ARG A 1067 -23.70 -13.12 -15.13
CA ARG A 1067 -23.25 -12.91 -13.75
C ARG A 1067 -22.32 -11.71 -13.68
N VAL A 1068 -22.73 -10.64 -12.98
CA VAL A 1068 -21.92 -9.42 -12.80
C VAL A 1068 -21.57 -9.22 -11.33
N GLY A 1069 -20.31 -8.95 -11.00
CA GLY A 1069 -19.84 -8.83 -9.63
C GLY A 1069 -18.38 -8.37 -9.51
N THR A 1070 -17.93 -8.17 -8.26
CA THR A 1070 -16.52 -7.91 -7.96
C THR A 1070 -15.71 -9.20 -7.94
N VAL A 1071 -14.38 -9.07 -8.01
CA VAL A 1071 -13.43 -10.21 -7.98
C VAL A 1071 -13.70 -11.13 -6.79
N ASP A 1072 -13.87 -10.56 -5.60
CA ASP A 1072 -14.06 -11.28 -4.33
C ASP A 1072 -15.34 -12.16 -4.34
N LYS A 1073 -16.38 -11.75 -5.08
CA LYS A 1073 -17.65 -12.52 -5.20
C LYS A 1073 -17.49 -13.78 -6.06
N PHE A 1074 -16.50 -13.82 -6.95
CA PHE A 1074 -16.32 -14.88 -7.93
C PHE A 1074 -15.20 -15.85 -7.59
N GLN A 1075 -14.63 -15.77 -6.38
CA GLN A 1075 -13.70 -16.79 -5.90
C GLN A 1075 -14.37 -18.18 -5.97
N GLY A 1076 -13.63 -19.15 -6.52
CA GLY A 1076 -14.12 -20.51 -6.75
C GLY A 1076 -15.08 -20.69 -7.95
N GLN A 1077 -15.58 -19.63 -8.58
CA GLN A 1077 -16.48 -19.73 -9.74
C GLN A 1077 -15.71 -19.80 -11.07
N GLU A 1078 -16.41 -20.15 -12.14
CA GLU A 1078 -15.89 -20.17 -13.52
C GLU A 1078 -16.99 -19.92 -14.55
N ALA A 1079 -16.58 -19.59 -15.78
CA ALA A 1079 -17.43 -19.28 -16.93
C ALA A 1079 -16.68 -19.59 -18.25
N ALA A 1080 -17.40 -19.80 -19.35
CA ALA A 1080 -16.77 -19.98 -20.66
C ALA A 1080 -15.98 -18.73 -21.06
N VAL A 1081 -16.60 -17.55 -20.87
CA VAL A 1081 -16.00 -16.24 -21.17
C VAL A 1081 -16.08 -15.32 -19.96
N VAL A 1082 -14.99 -14.59 -19.70
CA VAL A 1082 -14.94 -13.54 -18.67
C VAL A 1082 -14.65 -12.18 -19.30
N LEU A 1083 -15.43 -11.18 -18.93
CA LEU A 1083 -15.20 -9.78 -19.28
C LEU A 1083 -14.75 -9.02 -18.02
N VAL A 1084 -13.62 -8.33 -18.06
CA VAL A 1084 -13.07 -7.51 -16.97
C VAL A 1084 -13.13 -6.05 -17.38
N THR A 1085 -13.98 -5.24 -16.76
CA THR A 1085 -14.12 -3.80 -17.03
C THR A 1085 -13.34 -3.00 -15.98
N MET A 1086 -12.37 -2.19 -16.40
CA MET A 1086 -11.48 -1.44 -15.50
C MET A 1086 -12.10 -0.13 -15.00
N CYS A 1087 -13.06 0.42 -15.74
CA CYS A 1087 -13.93 1.57 -15.51
C CYS A 1087 -13.28 2.95 -15.29
N ALA A 1088 -12.07 3.02 -14.72
CA ALA A 1088 -11.38 4.27 -14.49
C ALA A 1088 -10.75 4.80 -15.77
N SER A 1089 -10.85 6.11 -16.05
CA SER A 1089 -10.26 6.67 -17.26
C SER A 1089 -8.76 6.86 -17.16
N SER A 1090 -8.27 7.24 -15.98
CA SER A 1090 -6.86 7.53 -15.73
C SER A 1090 -6.48 7.24 -14.28
N ALA A 1091 -5.18 7.11 -14.00
CA ALA A 1091 -4.67 6.87 -12.65
C ALA A 1091 -5.08 7.95 -11.63
N ASP A 1092 -5.21 9.21 -12.06
CA ASP A 1092 -5.61 10.34 -11.21
C ASP A 1092 -7.06 10.24 -10.71
N GLU A 1093 -7.87 9.41 -11.37
CA GLU A 1093 -9.30 9.22 -11.08
C GLU A 1093 -9.57 7.99 -10.21
N VAL A 1094 -8.54 7.22 -9.84
CA VAL A 1094 -8.70 5.96 -9.09
C VAL A 1094 -8.70 6.22 -7.58
N PRO A 1095 -9.87 6.19 -6.90
CA PRO A 1095 -9.96 6.61 -5.49
C PRO A 1095 -9.27 5.65 -4.51
N ARG A 1096 -9.12 4.37 -4.90
CA ARG A 1096 -8.45 3.33 -4.10
C ARG A 1096 -6.95 3.19 -4.42
N GLY A 1097 -6.41 4.09 -5.23
CA GLY A 1097 -5.05 3.99 -5.77
C GLY A 1097 -4.93 2.90 -6.85
N MET A 1098 -3.91 3.04 -7.69
CA MET A 1098 -3.66 2.07 -8.77
C MET A 1098 -3.25 0.70 -8.25
N GLU A 1099 -2.61 0.64 -7.09
CA GLU A 1099 -2.26 -0.59 -6.36
C GLU A 1099 -3.48 -1.47 -6.04
N PHE A 1100 -4.67 -0.89 -5.89
CA PHE A 1100 -5.91 -1.68 -5.77
C PHE A 1100 -6.39 -2.22 -7.14
N LEU A 1101 -6.38 -1.36 -8.16
CA LEU A 1101 -7.00 -1.63 -9.45
C LEU A 1101 -6.17 -2.58 -10.32
N LEU A 1102 -4.83 -2.43 -10.28
CA LEU A 1102 -3.86 -3.24 -11.03
C LEU A 1102 -3.23 -4.35 -10.20
N ASN A 1103 -3.79 -4.65 -9.02
CA ASN A 1103 -3.28 -5.71 -8.16
C ASN A 1103 -3.17 -7.02 -8.93
N ARG A 1104 -1.95 -7.55 -9.04
CA ARG A 1104 -1.61 -8.77 -9.80
C ARG A 1104 -2.48 -9.95 -9.39
N ASN A 1105 -2.65 -10.17 -8.09
CA ASN A 1105 -3.44 -11.26 -7.54
C ASN A 1105 -4.94 -11.15 -7.89
N ARG A 1106 -5.51 -9.94 -7.87
CA ARG A 1106 -6.90 -9.70 -8.29
C ARG A 1106 -7.10 -9.93 -9.78
N LEU A 1107 -6.15 -9.50 -10.62
CA LEU A 1107 -6.17 -9.72 -12.06
C LEU A 1107 -6.04 -11.21 -12.40
N ASN A 1108 -5.10 -11.91 -11.76
CA ASN A 1108 -4.96 -13.35 -11.85
C ASN A 1108 -6.28 -14.05 -11.51
N VAL A 1109 -6.90 -13.68 -10.37
CA VAL A 1109 -8.20 -14.23 -9.97
C VAL A 1109 -9.31 -13.90 -10.95
N ALA A 1110 -9.33 -12.71 -11.56
CA ALA A 1110 -10.36 -12.30 -12.51
C ALA A 1110 -10.25 -13.07 -13.84
N VAL A 1111 -9.06 -13.09 -14.44
CA VAL A 1111 -8.79 -13.70 -15.75
C VAL A 1111 -8.91 -15.23 -15.67
N SER A 1112 -8.40 -15.85 -14.60
CA SER A 1112 -8.44 -17.31 -14.42
C SER A 1112 -9.82 -17.90 -14.10
N ARG A 1113 -10.90 -17.09 -14.12
CA ARG A 1113 -12.29 -17.58 -14.09
C ARG A 1113 -12.77 -18.04 -15.46
N ALA A 1114 -12.09 -17.63 -16.54
CA ALA A 1114 -12.45 -18.05 -17.88
C ALA A 1114 -11.97 -19.47 -18.16
N GLN A 1115 -12.78 -20.24 -18.89
CA GLN A 1115 -12.38 -21.52 -19.45
C GLN A 1115 -11.78 -21.37 -20.85
N TRP A 1116 -12.35 -20.48 -21.68
CA TRP A 1116 -11.95 -20.27 -23.08
C TRP A 1116 -11.20 -18.96 -23.29
N CYS A 1117 -11.85 -17.83 -23.01
CA CYS A 1117 -11.23 -16.52 -23.20
C CYS A 1117 -11.62 -15.48 -22.16
N ALA A 1118 -10.70 -14.54 -21.92
CA ALA A 1118 -10.89 -13.38 -21.06
C ALA A 1118 -10.73 -12.09 -21.88
N VAL A 1119 -11.52 -11.06 -21.55
CA VAL A 1119 -11.51 -9.76 -22.24
C VAL A 1119 -11.30 -8.66 -21.23
N ILE A 1120 -10.23 -7.88 -21.37
CA ILE A 1120 -9.99 -6.70 -20.55
C ILE A 1120 -10.50 -5.47 -21.31
N VAL A 1121 -11.47 -4.76 -20.74
CA VAL A 1121 -11.99 -3.49 -21.26
C VAL A 1121 -11.38 -2.37 -20.43
N ARG A 1122 -10.65 -1.45 -21.05
CA ARG A 1122 -9.95 -0.36 -20.35
C ARG A 1122 -9.87 0.92 -21.16
N SER A 1123 -9.67 2.04 -20.47
CA SER A 1123 -9.23 3.29 -21.08
C SER A 1123 -7.78 3.24 -21.61
N SER A 1124 -7.52 3.96 -22.70
CA SER A 1124 -6.18 4.22 -23.23
C SER A 1124 -5.30 4.98 -22.23
N ARG A 1125 -5.90 5.88 -21.43
CA ARG A 1125 -5.20 6.73 -20.45
C ARG A 1125 -5.00 6.07 -19.09
N LEU A 1126 -5.53 4.85 -18.88
CA LEU A 1126 -5.42 4.14 -17.61
C LEU A 1126 -3.97 3.75 -17.29
N THR A 1127 -3.23 3.30 -18.31
CA THR A 1127 -1.80 2.93 -18.21
C THR A 1127 -0.86 4.10 -18.47
N ASP A 1128 -1.42 5.27 -18.81
CA ASP A 1128 -0.67 6.47 -19.12
C ASP A 1128 -0.27 7.20 -17.83
N TYR A 1129 0.68 6.67 -17.08
CA TYR A 1129 1.31 7.34 -15.94
C TYR A 1129 2.58 6.58 -15.52
N LEU A 1130 3.37 7.19 -14.64
CA LEU A 1130 4.50 6.52 -13.99
C LEU A 1130 4.26 6.49 -12.48
N PRO A 1131 4.18 5.29 -11.87
CA PRO A 1131 4.12 5.15 -10.42
C PRO A 1131 5.34 5.76 -9.73
N THR A 1132 5.19 6.11 -8.45
CA THR A 1132 6.31 6.58 -7.62
C THR A 1132 7.02 5.44 -6.89
N ARG A 1133 6.36 4.28 -6.74
CA ARG A 1133 6.86 3.10 -6.04
C ARG A 1133 7.26 1.99 -7.03
N PRO A 1134 8.38 1.27 -6.80
CA PRO A 1134 8.85 0.16 -7.63
C PRO A 1134 7.83 -0.99 -7.76
N GLU A 1135 7.14 -1.34 -6.68
CA GLU A 1135 6.20 -2.45 -6.66
C GLU A 1135 5.02 -2.16 -7.59
N THR A 1136 4.48 -0.94 -7.50
CA THR A 1136 3.41 -0.46 -8.38
C THR A 1136 3.88 -0.33 -9.84
N LEU A 1137 5.17 -0.09 -10.08
CA LEU A 1137 5.75 -0.10 -11.43
C LEU A 1137 5.72 -1.50 -12.05
N ALA A 1138 6.14 -2.50 -11.28
CA ALA A 1138 6.08 -3.90 -11.69
C ALA A 1138 4.64 -4.36 -11.92
N GLU A 1139 3.69 -3.99 -11.04
CA GLU A 1139 2.26 -4.28 -11.24
C GLU A 1139 1.71 -3.65 -12.54
N LEU A 1140 2.08 -2.40 -12.82
CA LEU A 1140 1.67 -1.71 -14.04
C LEU A 1140 2.25 -2.39 -15.29
N GLY A 1141 3.54 -2.72 -15.27
CA GLY A 1141 4.18 -3.38 -16.41
C GLY A 1141 3.69 -4.82 -16.60
N ALA A 1142 3.44 -5.57 -15.53
CA ALA A 1142 2.79 -6.88 -15.60
C ALA A 1142 1.36 -6.77 -16.18
N PHE A 1143 0.58 -5.75 -15.82
CA PHE A 1143 -0.74 -5.51 -16.41
C PHE A 1143 -0.66 -5.15 -17.91
N ILE A 1144 0.30 -4.32 -18.31
CA ILE A 1144 0.54 -4.01 -19.73
C ILE A 1144 0.97 -5.26 -20.49
N GLY A 1145 1.87 -6.07 -19.91
CA GLY A 1145 2.26 -7.37 -20.44
C GLY A 1145 1.06 -8.29 -20.64
N LEU A 1146 0.21 -8.41 -19.62
CA LEU A 1146 -1.05 -9.14 -19.70
C LEU A 1146 -1.96 -8.63 -20.82
N CYS A 1147 -2.07 -7.31 -21.02
CA CYS A 1147 -2.90 -6.74 -22.07
C CYS A 1147 -2.36 -6.94 -23.49
N THR A 1148 -1.08 -7.31 -23.63
CA THR A 1148 -0.36 -7.44 -24.92
C THR A 1148 -0.05 -8.88 -25.31
N THR A 1149 -0.31 -9.86 -24.43
CA THR A 1149 -0.14 -11.30 -24.71
C THR A 1149 -1.24 -11.90 -25.60
N GLY A 1150 -2.18 -11.08 -26.08
CA GLY A 1150 -3.40 -11.48 -26.79
C GLY A 1150 -3.43 -11.21 -28.28
#